data_AF-A0ABD0SAQ6-F1
#
_entry.id   AF-A0ABD0SAQ6-F1
#
_cell.length_a   1.000
_cell.length_b   1.000
_cell.length_c   1.000
_cell.angle_alpha   90.00
_cell.angle_beta   90.00
_cell.angle_gamma   90.00
#
_symmetry.space_group_name_H-M   'P 1'
#
loop_
_entity.id
_entity.type
_entity.pdbx_description
1 polymer ?
#
loop_
_entity_poly.entity_id
_entity_poly.type
_entity_poly.pdbx_seq_one_letter_code
_entity_poly.pdbx_strand_id
1 'polypeptide(L)'
;MKPIILEGNTLGQRHRHYNKLLKEALASNRGEKPEKISHEDNDIDNFLKIDIAIHNRDVNYILEVLKCKDLLYVTRAIKKSKWLITDADYTHIINPKFLHKELFPHMMQKAKSKLLLHIRLYLRDEKRVAHFYNYCKQFDVKHALKWLQYCPLQLALNEVYNHLDVLRISRFVRLCRRSFDFLDKAAASQKRPDWYKVYFIIEVQFLIRNKTEEYLNYADSLCDGYISFLKKKHLQFVMKTCPQKIFNNLLYYIQKVDHTKFIQYMDKEAIKNCLLKCSQQKDATQSIRSFDVLVKYLPKIEFCDRLDVLRALYGSASRIDLQVPGGLNLFFSAINDNTPVNSLCVFRWYQCMPFDIAYREITKLIQTESKRDVRVSMINTLLNCADGDSENILTVIKYYHDTHINELNNFKENFVNQILSRVAINKFDTEMWTLLNNLFYSMDVYKNSSSNSKYVETIIVHKIIHNQIVPEIIESKFKFKTLKSYKKKLNSEEREKLFIYLYERQMKDMENKTIASENEFKMLVKNLEITLQLLADWNKDVTDYPMILNKIRECVIIKKQNSWARDIDLSTFYNSRKQWRRTFFDYSLILNPSKQVLLNVLKHNRNMLNMYHKEVALIRYDDPVSLQPVLSKIKIYWADTLAKEWINEYFFHLNDTGKQKMAIQSLAVLLSQKQFLDIVEKYIPKVNTINWKEANEVEHGCRKTFSLYINRVRPLPDTDVVLRFAKGKYIKYAVKSLNATFSNLSHVDREEYISKLAKVPLTFQKHGIHMAFTIVETDKLIPSFKTIWTTAKNRRIRNSVFLTTHDLLCKQSKKSRILKLWELLDFFIENLSDREDLTIIQKLGGLYEIPEIVQSKYCMKAYRFLKSLPNKHEGYADNMIVDSDGIVVKKLDRDFVEGFILEAIENYSTKYCFVHGLFSKYLLFTQDKEFELDSYERLVKPMFYNTEYYPNFISMIFSYLPSNMCDDIVENKRVPVKLYKRLLEDFKQKLVLPEDYVDLKTFELMCDFVEILQHHISPKVYNCNDFDEILTIPLLTDFGKACSRHLQRNLKTFDHSIFAFEYILDKVFISFPFSKLHELQIYKYLLCDQGIVEIYLLVHRIMPKELYREDEKIIMDEIIAMLCRHPAKEIKMICQHRYPDKIQAKPETI
;
A
#
# COMPACT_ATOMS: atom_id res chain seq x y z
N MET A 1 17.87 15.64 -53.72
CA MET A 1 16.53 15.24 -54.24
C MET A 1 15.50 16.32 -53.93
N LYS A 2 14.43 16.47 -54.75
CA LYS A 2 13.28 17.32 -54.35
C LYS A 2 12.60 16.71 -53.12
N PRO A 3 12.14 17.51 -52.14
CA PRO A 3 11.48 16.99 -50.93
C PRO A 3 10.23 16.18 -51.28
N ILE A 4 10.02 15.04 -50.63
CA ILE A 4 8.83 14.21 -50.87
C ILE A 4 7.57 14.92 -50.38
N ILE A 5 6.56 14.97 -51.23
CA ILE A 5 5.22 15.46 -50.91
C ILE A 5 4.25 14.28 -50.90
N LEU A 6 3.50 14.11 -49.81
CA LEU A 6 2.53 13.02 -49.69
C LEU A 6 1.15 13.42 -50.23
N GLU A 7 0.60 12.60 -51.12
CA GLU A 7 -0.74 12.75 -51.67
C GLU A 7 -1.83 12.23 -50.71
N GLY A 8 -3.01 12.86 -50.77
CA GLY A 8 -4.20 12.48 -50.00
C GLY A 8 -4.63 13.50 -48.96
N ASN A 9 -5.94 13.49 -48.66
CA ASN A 9 -6.59 14.43 -47.74
C ASN A 9 -6.57 13.93 -46.28
N THR A 10 -6.52 12.61 -46.07
CA THR A 10 -6.54 12.00 -44.73
C THR A 10 -5.20 11.38 -44.35
N LEU A 11 -4.95 11.21 -43.05
CA LEU A 11 -3.76 10.51 -42.54
C LEU A 11 -3.63 9.08 -43.10
N GLY A 12 -4.76 8.41 -43.34
CA GLY A 12 -4.79 7.08 -43.92
C GLY A 12 -4.35 7.07 -45.38
N GLN A 13 -4.85 8.01 -46.18
CA GLN A 13 -4.45 8.16 -47.60
C GLN A 13 -2.96 8.50 -47.72
N ARG A 14 -2.46 9.48 -46.94
CA ARG A 14 -1.04 9.85 -46.95
C ARG A 14 -0.11 8.69 -46.54
N HIS A 15 -0.52 7.86 -45.59
CA HIS A 15 0.23 6.64 -45.26
C HIS A 15 0.26 5.63 -46.41
N ARG A 16 -0.85 5.45 -47.13
CA ARG A 16 -0.87 4.55 -48.30
C ARG A 16 0.05 5.07 -49.39
N HIS A 17 0.05 6.38 -49.64
CA HIS A 17 0.98 6.99 -50.59
C HIS A 17 2.44 6.83 -50.16
N TYR A 18 2.77 7.09 -48.89
CA TYR A 18 4.10 6.83 -48.35
C TYR A 18 4.55 5.37 -48.57
N ASN A 19 3.66 4.40 -48.31
CA ASN A 19 3.98 2.98 -48.52
C ASN A 19 4.16 2.63 -50.01
N LYS A 20 3.45 3.31 -50.92
CA LYS A 20 3.64 3.19 -52.37
C LYS A 20 5.03 3.68 -52.76
N LEU A 21 5.41 4.89 -52.33
CA LEU A 21 6.75 5.46 -52.57
C LEU A 21 7.88 4.56 -52.02
N LEU A 22 7.69 3.98 -50.83
CA LEU A 22 8.67 3.02 -50.29
C LEU A 22 8.82 1.79 -51.17
N LYS A 23 7.73 1.22 -51.69
CA LYS A 23 7.81 0.06 -52.60
C LYS A 23 8.51 0.42 -53.91
N GLU A 24 8.21 1.58 -54.47
CA GLU A 24 8.85 2.09 -55.70
C GLU A 24 10.35 2.32 -55.50
N ALA A 25 10.73 2.94 -54.37
CA ALA A 25 12.14 3.15 -54.04
C ALA A 25 12.90 1.83 -53.85
N LEU A 26 12.27 0.82 -53.23
CA LEU A 26 12.87 -0.51 -53.08
C LEU A 26 12.99 -1.27 -54.41
N ALA A 27 12.07 -1.05 -55.35
CA ALA A 27 12.14 -1.64 -56.69
C ALA A 27 13.24 -1.00 -57.55
N SER A 28 13.46 0.32 -57.39
CA SER A 28 14.37 1.12 -58.21
C SER A 28 15.81 1.13 -57.67
N ASN A 29 16.00 1.20 -56.35
CA ASN A 29 17.31 1.30 -55.70
C ASN A 29 17.89 -0.07 -55.31
N ARG A 30 18.00 -1.01 -56.24
CA ARG A 30 18.65 -2.31 -55.98
C ARG A 30 20.17 -2.14 -55.77
N GLY A 31 20.57 -1.69 -54.58
CA GLY A 31 21.95 -1.73 -54.09
C GLY A 31 22.54 -0.40 -53.61
N GLU A 32 21.91 0.74 -53.90
CA GLU A 32 22.44 2.04 -53.45
C GLU A 32 22.19 2.27 -51.95
N LYS A 33 23.25 2.67 -51.24
CA LYS A 33 23.16 3.01 -49.81
C LYS A 33 22.45 4.36 -49.66
N PRO A 34 21.45 4.48 -48.77
CA PRO A 34 20.81 5.75 -48.52
C PRO A 34 21.81 6.75 -47.94
N GLU A 35 21.67 8.02 -48.34
CA GLU A 35 22.43 9.12 -47.77
C GLU A 35 22.21 9.23 -46.25
N LYS A 36 23.20 9.80 -45.55
CA LYS A 36 23.10 10.09 -44.11
C LYS A 36 21.87 10.95 -43.81
N ILE A 37 21.32 10.78 -42.61
CA ILE A 37 20.22 11.61 -42.12
C ILE A 37 20.66 13.07 -42.11
N SER A 38 19.86 13.93 -42.74
CA SER A 38 20.00 15.38 -42.67
C SER A 38 18.85 15.95 -41.85
N HIS A 39 19.16 16.82 -40.89
CA HIS A 39 18.13 17.51 -40.10
C HIS A 39 17.51 18.71 -40.83
N GLU A 40 18.01 19.03 -42.02
CA GLU A 40 17.40 20.00 -42.93
C GLU A 40 16.38 19.35 -43.86
N ASP A 41 16.48 18.03 -44.09
CA ASP A 41 15.50 17.26 -44.84
C ASP A 41 14.16 17.15 -44.09
N ASN A 42 13.07 16.94 -44.83
CA ASN A 42 11.77 16.75 -44.19
C ASN A 42 11.72 15.38 -43.45
N ASP A 43 10.80 15.24 -42.48
CA ASP A 43 10.68 14.02 -41.69
C ASP A 43 10.35 12.77 -42.55
N ILE A 44 9.68 12.95 -43.71
CA ILE A 44 9.28 11.86 -44.61
C ILE A 44 10.47 11.33 -45.43
N ASP A 45 11.35 12.21 -45.89
CA ASP A 45 12.58 11.87 -46.61
C ASP A 45 13.48 11.01 -45.71
N ASN A 46 13.72 11.48 -44.48
CA ASN A 46 14.48 10.73 -43.49
C ASN A 46 13.80 9.40 -43.11
N PHE A 47 12.47 9.36 -43.04
CA PHE A 47 11.74 8.11 -42.82
C PHE A 47 11.94 7.12 -43.96
N LEU A 48 11.93 7.59 -45.20
CA LEU A 48 12.15 6.76 -46.37
C LEU A 48 13.58 6.20 -46.36
N LYS A 49 14.60 7.04 -46.12
CA LYS A 49 16.00 6.63 -45.97
C LYS A 49 16.17 5.54 -44.91
N ILE A 50 15.59 5.74 -43.73
CA ILE A 50 15.61 4.76 -42.62
C ILE A 50 14.90 3.45 -43.02
N ASP A 51 13.72 3.55 -43.62
CA ASP A 51 12.93 2.36 -43.98
C ASP A 51 13.62 1.54 -45.09
N ILE A 52 14.25 2.19 -46.06
CA ILE A 52 15.05 1.54 -47.11
C ILE A 52 16.23 0.81 -46.47
N ALA A 53 17.01 1.49 -45.61
CA ALA A 53 18.13 0.87 -44.91
C ALA A 53 17.69 -0.36 -44.08
N ILE A 54 16.53 -0.30 -43.44
CA ILE A 54 15.97 -1.41 -42.66
C ILE A 54 15.54 -2.58 -43.54
N HIS A 55 14.98 -2.30 -44.72
CA HIS A 55 14.60 -3.34 -45.68
C HIS A 55 15.84 -4.03 -46.26
N ASN A 56 16.85 -3.24 -46.62
CA ASN A 56 18.13 -3.72 -47.16
C ASN A 56 19.07 -4.29 -46.09
N ARG A 57 18.65 -4.30 -44.81
CA ARG A 57 19.43 -4.75 -43.66
C ARG A 57 20.81 -4.06 -43.53
N ASP A 58 20.91 -2.79 -43.89
CA ASP A 58 22.13 -1.99 -43.72
C ASP A 58 22.37 -1.68 -42.23
N VAL A 59 23.08 -2.58 -41.56
CA VAL A 59 23.38 -2.50 -40.13
C VAL A 59 24.13 -1.22 -39.79
N ASN A 60 25.15 -0.85 -40.59
CA ASN A 60 26.00 0.30 -40.29
C ASN A 60 25.19 1.59 -40.32
N TYR A 61 24.32 1.73 -41.34
CA TYR A 61 23.39 2.85 -41.38
C TYR A 61 22.50 2.90 -40.14
N ILE A 62 21.88 1.77 -39.76
CA ILE A 62 20.99 1.70 -38.59
C ILE A 62 21.73 2.05 -37.31
N LEU A 63 22.96 1.56 -37.10
CA LEU A 63 23.77 1.89 -35.93
C LEU A 63 24.06 3.40 -35.84
N GLU A 64 24.32 4.06 -36.97
CA GLU A 64 24.46 5.52 -37.01
C GLU A 64 23.13 6.23 -36.72
N VAL A 65 22.00 5.74 -37.23
CA VAL A 65 20.67 6.28 -36.88
C VAL A 65 20.39 6.15 -35.38
N LEU A 66 20.84 5.08 -34.72
CA LEU A 66 20.67 4.89 -33.28
C LEU A 66 21.46 5.91 -32.44
N LYS A 67 22.53 6.49 -32.99
CA LYS A 67 23.34 7.57 -32.40
C LYS A 67 22.79 8.97 -32.68
N CYS A 68 21.80 9.10 -33.55
CA CYS A 68 21.19 10.38 -33.93
C CYS A 68 20.60 11.14 -32.72
N LYS A 69 20.65 12.48 -32.75
CA LYS A 69 20.07 13.37 -31.73
C LYS A 69 18.53 13.51 -31.81
N ASP A 70 17.87 12.93 -32.81
CA ASP A 70 16.40 12.93 -32.92
C ASP A 70 15.77 11.59 -32.52
N LEU A 71 15.04 11.60 -31.40
CA LEU A 71 14.39 10.42 -30.85
C LEU A 71 13.29 9.84 -31.77
N LEU A 72 12.72 10.62 -32.69
CA LEU A 72 11.74 10.11 -33.66
C LEU A 72 12.39 9.10 -34.61
N TYR A 73 13.55 9.46 -35.18
CA TYR A 73 14.30 8.63 -36.12
C TYR A 73 14.85 7.39 -35.43
N VAL A 74 15.46 7.56 -34.25
CA VAL A 74 15.91 6.43 -33.42
C VAL A 74 14.74 5.49 -33.07
N THR A 75 13.58 6.03 -32.66
CA THR A 75 12.41 5.20 -32.33
C THR A 75 11.88 4.46 -33.55
N ARG A 76 11.89 5.07 -34.75
CA ARG A 76 11.48 4.41 -35.99
C ARG A 76 12.43 3.27 -36.33
N ALA A 77 13.74 3.51 -36.26
CA ALA A 77 14.76 2.50 -36.48
C ALA A 77 14.58 1.30 -35.54
N ILE A 78 14.59 1.55 -34.22
CA ILE A 78 14.40 0.51 -33.19
C ILE A 78 13.16 -0.35 -33.47
N LYS A 79 12.02 0.28 -33.75
CA LYS A 79 10.74 -0.44 -33.92
C LYS A 79 10.68 -1.29 -35.18
N LYS A 80 11.34 -0.86 -36.26
CA LYS A 80 11.27 -1.54 -37.56
C LYS A 80 12.43 -2.52 -37.78
N SER A 81 13.57 -2.32 -37.12
CA SER A 81 14.73 -3.24 -37.16
C SER A 81 14.61 -4.40 -36.16
N LYS A 82 13.43 -5.01 -36.01
CA LYS A 82 13.21 -6.11 -35.05
C LYS A 82 14.18 -7.28 -35.32
N TRP A 83 14.50 -7.52 -36.59
CA TRP A 83 15.46 -8.53 -37.05
C TRP A 83 16.85 -8.38 -36.41
N LEU A 84 17.29 -7.16 -36.06
CA LEU A 84 18.57 -6.92 -35.40
C LEU A 84 18.64 -7.58 -34.01
N ILE A 85 17.47 -7.78 -33.38
CA ILE A 85 17.34 -8.42 -32.07
C ILE A 85 17.10 -9.92 -32.23
N THR A 86 16.23 -10.31 -33.15
CA THR A 86 15.72 -11.69 -33.26
C THR A 86 16.61 -12.61 -34.08
N ASP A 87 17.28 -12.12 -35.12
CA ASP A 87 18.04 -12.96 -36.05
C ASP A 87 19.42 -13.28 -35.47
N ALA A 88 19.90 -14.51 -35.71
CA ALA A 88 21.16 -15.02 -35.14
C ALA A 88 22.40 -14.30 -35.69
N ASP A 89 22.35 -13.84 -36.94
CA ASP A 89 23.47 -13.19 -37.65
C ASP A 89 23.92 -11.90 -36.95
N TYR A 90 23.04 -11.24 -36.20
CA TYR A 90 23.31 -9.95 -35.54
C TYR A 90 23.52 -10.06 -34.03
N THR A 91 23.74 -11.27 -33.52
CA THR A 91 24.05 -11.54 -32.10
C THR A 91 25.30 -10.80 -31.61
N HIS A 92 26.29 -10.62 -32.48
CA HIS A 92 27.53 -9.87 -32.23
C HIS A 92 27.31 -8.34 -32.06
N ILE A 93 26.15 -7.82 -32.48
CA ILE A 93 25.75 -6.42 -32.31
C ILE A 93 24.84 -6.25 -31.08
N ILE A 94 23.78 -7.06 -30.98
CA ILE A 94 22.85 -7.03 -29.84
C ILE A 94 23.32 -8.02 -28.76
N ASN A 95 24.39 -7.62 -28.07
CA ASN A 95 24.88 -8.24 -26.84
C ASN A 95 25.38 -7.17 -25.85
N PRO A 96 25.49 -7.48 -24.55
CA PRO A 96 25.87 -6.50 -23.53
C PRO A 96 27.22 -5.82 -23.80
N LYS A 97 28.23 -6.57 -24.25
CA LYS A 97 29.60 -6.05 -24.45
C LYS A 97 29.64 -5.02 -25.57
N PHE A 98 29.13 -5.34 -26.76
CA PHE A 98 29.08 -4.40 -27.88
C PHE A 98 28.21 -3.18 -27.53
N LEU A 99 27.03 -3.40 -26.96
CA LEU A 99 26.13 -2.31 -26.62
C LEU A 99 26.76 -1.35 -25.61
N HIS A 100 27.43 -1.84 -24.56
CA HIS A 100 28.03 -0.97 -23.54
C HIS A 100 29.32 -0.29 -24.00
N LYS A 101 30.12 -0.91 -24.87
CA LYS A 101 31.40 -0.37 -25.33
C LYS A 101 31.28 0.51 -26.59
N GLU A 102 30.51 0.08 -27.58
CA GLU A 102 30.51 0.68 -28.92
C GLU A 102 29.30 1.58 -29.17
N LEU A 103 28.12 1.24 -28.64
CA LEU A 103 26.87 1.93 -29.01
C LEU A 103 26.35 2.89 -27.94
N PHE A 104 26.11 2.40 -26.73
CA PHE A 104 25.53 3.16 -25.62
C PHE A 104 26.31 4.42 -25.23
N PRO A 105 27.66 4.50 -25.34
CA PRO A 105 28.37 5.74 -25.05
C PRO A 105 27.93 6.92 -25.92
N HIS A 106 27.55 6.64 -27.17
CA HIS A 106 27.16 7.64 -28.17
C HIS A 106 25.64 7.81 -28.31
N MET A 107 24.83 6.93 -27.73
CA MET A 107 23.38 7.06 -27.76
C MET A 107 22.88 8.07 -26.72
N MET A 108 21.83 8.82 -27.07
CA MET A 108 21.03 9.56 -26.09
C MET A 108 20.45 8.62 -25.01
N GLN A 109 20.32 9.09 -23.77
CA GLN A 109 19.81 8.26 -22.66
C GLN A 109 18.42 7.66 -22.92
N LYS A 110 17.52 8.47 -23.51
CA LYS A 110 16.16 8.02 -23.84
C LYS A 110 16.19 6.99 -24.97
N ALA A 111 17.12 7.13 -25.92
CA ALA A 111 17.32 6.16 -26.99
C ALA A 111 17.84 4.82 -26.45
N LYS A 112 18.88 4.85 -25.60
CA LYS A 112 19.38 3.67 -24.86
C LYS A 112 18.27 2.95 -24.09
N SER A 113 17.47 3.71 -23.33
CA SER A 113 16.37 3.15 -22.54
C SER A 113 15.29 2.49 -23.41
N LYS A 114 14.98 3.09 -24.57
CA LYS A 114 14.05 2.51 -25.56
C LYS A 114 14.60 1.25 -26.20
N LEU A 115 15.87 1.25 -26.60
CA LEU A 115 16.51 0.07 -27.20
C LEU A 115 16.53 -1.10 -26.20
N LEU A 116 16.96 -0.86 -24.95
CA LEU A 116 16.93 -1.87 -23.88
C LEU A 116 15.52 -2.39 -23.57
N LEU A 117 14.50 -1.54 -23.65
CA LEU A 117 13.11 -1.99 -23.54
C LEU A 117 12.72 -2.87 -24.73
N HIS A 118 13.08 -2.47 -25.95
CA HIS A 118 12.77 -3.23 -27.15
C HIS A 118 13.47 -4.60 -27.15
N ILE A 119 14.75 -4.66 -26.76
CA ILE A 119 15.49 -5.92 -26.59
C ILE A 119 14.75 -6.83 -25.61
N ARG A 120 14.37 -6.35 -24.41
CA ARG A 120 13.61 -7.16 -23.44
C ARG A 120 12.25 -7.64 -23.95
N LEU A 121 11.60 -6.84 -24.80
CA LEU A 121 10.31 -7.18 -25.36
C LEU A 121 10.39 -8.23 -26.47
N TYR A 122 11.51 -8.36 -27.19
CA TYR A 122 11.59 -9.21 -28.38
C TYR A 122 12.67 -10.29 -28.34
N LEU A 123 13.70 -10.17 -27.51
CA LEU A 123 14.71 -11.21 -27.30
C LEU A 123 14.06 -12.37 -26.53
N ARG A 124 14.12 -13.57 -27.12
CA ARG A 124 13.55 -14.80 -26.56
C ARG A 124 14.57 -15.92 -26.38
N ASP A 125 15.74 -15.80 -26.99
CA ASP A 125 16.85 -16.73 -26.80
C ASP A 125 17.33 -16.69 -25.35
N GLU A 126 17.17 -17.80 -24.63
CA GLU A 126 17.45 -17.87 -23.20
C GLU A 126 18.92 -17.62 -22.86
N LYS A 127 19.87 -18.12 -23.69
CA LYS A 127 21.31 -17.94 -23.47
C LYS A 127 21.69 -16.47 -23.58
N ARG A 128 21.18 -15.78 -24.59
CA ARG A 128 21.41 -14.34 -24.78
C ARG A 128 20.77 -13.51 -23.68
N VAL A 129 19.54 -13.85 -23.25
CA VAL A 129 18.88 -13.16 -22.13
C VAL A 129 19.65 -13.37 -20.83
N ALA A 130 20.14 -14.59 -20.56
CA ALA A 130 21.00 -14.87 -19.41
C ALA A 130 22.30 -14.07 -19.44
N HIS A 131 22.91 -13.87 -20.62
CA HIS A 131 24.08 -13.02 -20.77
C HIS A 131 23.77 -11.56 -20.39
N PHE A 132 22.63 -11.01 -20.82
CA PHE A 132 22.17 -9.68 -20.37
C PHE A 132 21.93 -9.62 -18.86
N TYR A 133 21.31 -10.66 -18.29
CA TYR A 133 21.09 -10.76 -16.85
C TYR A 133 22.41 -10.73 -16.08
N ASN A 134 23.35 -11.63 -16.41
CA ASN A 134 24.64 -11.76 -15.74
C ASN A 134 25.47 -10.49 -15.83
N TYR A 135 25.48 -9.84 -17.00
CA TYR A 135 26.16 -8.56 -17.19
C TYR A 135 25.54 -7.47 -16.31
N CYS A 136 24.21 -7.33 -16.29
CA CYS A 136 23.54 -6.31 -15.46
C CYS A 136 23.70 -6.59 -13.95
N LYS A 137 23.72 -7.86 -13.52
CA LYS A 137 23.81 -8.28 -12.12
C LYS A 137 25.06 -7.73 -11.43
N GLN A 138 26.16 -7.61 -12.17
CA GLN A 138 27.44 -7.07 -11.66
C GLN A 138 27.35 -5.62 -11.18
N PHE A 139 26.37 -4.85 -11.68
CA PHE A 139 26.23 -3.42 -11.39
C PHE A 139 24.97 -3.09 -10.59
N ASP A 140 23.85 -3.75 -10.89
CA ASP A 140 22.56 -3.50 -10.23
C ASP A 140 21.63 -4.72 -10.34
N VAL A 141 21.51 -5.45 -9.23
CA VAL A 141 20.65 -6.63 -9.11
C VAL A 141 19.19 -6.30 -9.44
N LYS A 142 18.65 -5.20 -8.92
CA LYS A 142 17.23 -4.81 -9.11
C LYS A 142 16.90 -4.51 -10.57
N HIS A 143 17.87 -3.99 -11.32
CA HIS A 143 17.78 -3.83 -12.77
C HIS A 143 17.95 -5.14 -13.51
N ALA A 144 18.88 -6.01 -13.10
CA ALA A 144 19.08 -7.33 -13.68
C ALA A 144 17.82 -8.20 -13.60
N LEU A 145 17.08 -8.16 -12.49
CA LEU A 145 15.83 -8.90 -12.30
C LEU A 145 14.75 -8.61 -13.37
N LYS A 146 14.89 -7.54 -14.17
CA LYS A 146 14.00 -7.25 -15.31
C LYS A 146 14.14 -8.25 -16.47
N TRP A 147 15.20 -9.05 -16.49
CA TRP A 147 15.51 -10.01 -17.56
C TRP A 147 15.02 -11.45 -17.27
N LEU A 148 14.63 -11.75 -16.03
CA LEU A 148 14.32 -13.12 -15.60
C LEU A 148 13.19 -13.80 -16.39
N GLN A 149 12.24 -13.03 -16.94
CA GLN A 149 11.08 -13.57 -17.66
C GLN A 149 11.47 -14.57 -18.77
N TYR A 150 12.62 -14.35 -19.42
CA TYR A 150 13.09 -15.17 -20.54
C TYR A 150 14.49 -15.75 -20.31
N CYS A 151 15.00 -15.73 -19.07
CA CYS A 151 16.21 -16.49 -18.71
C CYS A 151 15.92 -18.00 -18.69
N PRO A 152 16.92 -18.89 -18.73
CA PRO A 152 16.73 -20.30 -18.45
C PRO A 152 16.00 -20.50 -17.12
N LEU A 153 15.03 -21.42 -17.09
CA LEU A 153 14.12 -21.58 -15.95
C LEU A 153 14.89 -21.79 -14.64
N GLN A 154 15.88 -22.69 -14.63
CA GLN A 154 16.69 -22.98 -13.43
C GLN A 154 17.47 -21.77 -12.92
N LEU A 155 18.06 -20.98 -13.82
CA LEU A 155 18.70 -19.73 -13.44
C LEU A 155 17.68 -18.79 -12.79
N ALA A 156 16.52 -18.58 -13.43
CA ALA A 156 15.50 -17.68 -12.90
C ALA A 156 14.97 -18.12 -11.53
N LEU A 157 14.76 -19.43 -11.32
CA LEU A 157 14.31 -20.00 -10.06
C LEU A 157 15.31 -19.74 -8.92
N ASN A 158 16.60 -19.98 -9.17
CA ASN A 158 17.66 -19.72 -8.20
C ASN A 158 17.76 -18.24 -7.85
N GLU A 159 17.60 -17.35 -8.84
CA GLU A 159 17.65 -15.91 -8.60
C GLU A 159 16.41 -15.38 -7.85
N VAL A 160 15.23 -15.98 -8.04
CA VAL A 160 14.06 -15.65 -7.21
C VAL A 160 14.28 -16.08 -5.77
N TYR A 161 14.82 -17.29 -5.53
CA TYR A 161 15.15 -17.76 -4.18
C TYR A 161 16.14 -16.82 -3.46
N ASN A 162 17.20 -16.40 -4.16
CA ASN A 162 18.28 -15.57 -3.61
C ASN A 162 17.90 -14.09 -3.43
N HIS A 163 16.97 -13.57 -4.23
CA HIS A 163 16.67 -12.13 -4.32
C HIS A 163 15.18 -11.80 -4.21
N LEU A 164 14.41 -12.63 -3.51
CA LEU A 164 12.97 -12.40 -3.27
C LEU A 164 12.72 -11.06 -2.56
N ASP A 165 13.66 -10.65 -1.70
CA ASP A 165 13.64 -9.43 -0.92
C ASP A 165 13.56 -8.14 -1.77
N VAL A 166 14.20 -8.12 -2.94
CA VAL A 166 14.22 -6.97 -3.85
C VAL A 166 13.31 -7.14 -5.08
N LEU A 167 12.64 -8.29 -5.22
CA LEU A 167 11.76 -8.59 -6.34
C LEU A 167 10.40 -7.90 -6.20
N ARG A 168 9.99 -7.14 -7.22
CA ARG A 168 8.66 -6.51 -7.25
C ARG A 168 7.57 -7.55 -7.49
N ILE A 169 6.48 -7.48 -6.73
CA ILE A 169 5.29 -8.34 -6.85
C ILE A 169 4.79 -8.44 -8.31
N SER A 170 4.67 -7.32 -9.02
CA SER A 170 4.22 -7.33 -10.42
C SER A 170 5.13 -8.09 -11.39
N ARG A 171 6.41 -8.29 -11.04
CA ARG A 171 7.33 -9.16 -11.80
C ARG A 171 7.18 -10.60 -11.37
N PHE A 172 7.09 -10.86 -10.07
CA PHE A 172 6.82 -12.19 -9.54
C PHE A 172 5.56 -12.80 -10.16
N VAL A 173 4.45 -12.04 -10.22
CA VAL A 173 3.21 -12.44 -10.91
C VAL A 173 3.45 -12.88 -12.36
N ARG A 174 4.36 -12.22 -13.10
CA ARG A 174 4.67 -12.61 -14.49
C ARG A 174 5.55 -13.86 -14.58
N LEU A 175 6.41 -14.09 -13.58
CA LEU A 175 7.20 -15.32 -13.46
C LEU A 175 6.29 -16.50 -13.10
N CYS A 176 5.35 -16.32 -12.18
CA CYS A 176 4.33 -17.32 -11.85
C CYS A 176 3.39 -17.65 -13.03
N ARG A 177 3.19 -16.71 -13.96
CA ARG A 177 2.50 -17.01 -15.24
C ARG A 177 3.33 -17.90 -16.18
N ARG A 178 4.64 -17.96 -15.98
CA ARG A 178 5.56 -18.80 -16.77
C ARG A 178 5.73 -20.19 -16.17
N SER A 179 5.98 -20.30 -14.86
CA SER A 179 6.06 -21.58 -14.16
C SER A 179 5.48 -21.46 -12.76
N PHE A 180 4.87 -22.54 -12.27
CA PHE A 180 4.40 -22.64 -10.90
C PHE A 180 5.58 -22.69 -9.91
N ASP A 181 6.70 -23.32 -10.29
CA ASP A 181 7.89 -23.53 -9.43
C ASP A 181 8.46 -22.25 -8.79
N PHE A 182 8.18 -21.08 -9.37
CA PHE A 182 8.55 -19.79 -8.77
C PHE A 182 7.87 -19.56 -7.43
N LEU A 183 6.65 -20.07 -7.26
CA LEU A 183 5.94 -20.06 -5.99
C LEU A 183 6.68 -20.95 -5.00
N ASP A 184 7.01 -22.21 -5.35
CA ASP A 184 7.76 -23.11 -4.45
C ASP A 184 9.11 -22.53 -4.01
N LYS A 185 9.85 -21.90 -4.93
CA LYS A 185 11.09 -21.20 -4.60
C LYS A 185 10.89 -19.99 -3.69
N ALA A 186 9.76 -19.30 -3.80
CA ALA A 186 9.42 -18.22 -2.87
C ALA A 186 9.09 -18.74 -1.46
N ALA A 187 8.49 -19.94 -1.35
CA ALA A 187 8.15 -20.58 -0.07
C ALA A 187 9.44 -20.90 0.69
N ALA A 188 10.34 -21.59 -0.02
CA ALA A 188 11.62 -22.02 0.51
C ALA A 188 12.57 -20.86 0.86
N SER A 189 12.34 -19.65 0.33
CA SER A 189 13.20 -18.50 0.59
C SER A 189 13.05 -17.99 2.03
N GLN A 190 14.16 -17.93 2.76
CA GLN A 190 14.24 -17.36 4.11
C GLN A 190 14.50 -15.85 4.12
N LYS A 191 14.59 -15.20 2.94
CA LYS A 191 14.96 -13.78 2.82
C LYS A 191 13.85 -12.79 3.20
N ARG A 192 12.63 -13.27 3.42
CA ARG A 192 11.47 -12.48 3.83
C ARG A 192 10.66 -13.24 4.88
N PRO A 193 10.12 -12.57 5.90
CA PRO A 193 9.21 -13.18 6.86
C PRO A 193 7.90 -13.61 6.17
N ASP A 194 7.23 -14.61 6.73
CA ASP A 194 6.06 -15.25 6.11
C ASP A 194 4.88 -14.29 5.90
N TRP A 195 4.67 -13.33 6.79
CA TRP A 195 3.64 -12.30 6.61
C TRP A 195 3.81 -11.50 5.31
N TYR A 196 5.05 -11.29 4.84
CA TYR A 196 5.30 -10.59 3.57
C TYR A 196 5.02 -11.49 2.36
N LYS A 197 5.22 -12.82 2.51
CA LYS A 197 4.92 -13.82 1.48
C LYS A 197 3.41 -13.91 1.17
N VAL A 198 2.55 -13.55 2.14
CA VAL A 198 1.10 -13.50 1.96
C VAL A 198 0.68 -12.56 0.83
N TYR A 199 1.36 -11.42 0.65
CA TYR A 199 1.05 -10.48 -0.45
C TYR A 199 1.30 -11.10 -1.83
N PHE A 200 2.31 -11.97 -1.96
CA PHE A 200 2.57 -12.66 -3.21
C PHE A 200 1.46 -13.68 -3.52
N ILE A 201 1.01 -14.46 -2.54
CA ILE A 201 -0.10 -15.43 -2.68
C ILE A 201 -1.35 -14.76 -3.23
N ILE A 202 -1.76 -13.64 -2.62
CA ILE A 202 -2.99 -12.93 -2.98
C ILE A 202 -2.98 -12.52 -4.46
N GLU A 203 -1.84 -12.06 -4.94
CA GLU A 203 -1.68 -11.59 -6.32
C GLU A 203 -1.53 -12.74 -7.34
N VAL A 204 -1.26 -13.97 -6.88
CA VAL A 204 -1.16 -15.16 -7.74
C VAL A 204 -2.36 -16.12 -7.64
N GLN A 205 -3.49 -15.68 -7.08
CA GLN A 205 -4.75 -16.47 -7.02
C GLN A 205 -5.25 -17.00 -8.36
N PHE A 206 -4.84 -16.41 -9.48
CA PHE A 206 -5.17 -16.94 -10.81
C PHE A 206 -4.62 -18.37 -11.02
N LEU A 207 -3.59 -18.79 -10.27
CA LEU A 207 -3.01 -20.13 -10.31
C LEU A 207 -3.94 -21.21 -9.74
N ILE A 208 -4.90 -20.83 -8.88
CA ILE A 208 -5.90 -21.74 -8.29
C ILE A 208 -6.62 -22.54 -9.37
N ARG A 209 -6.79 -21.99 -10.57
CA ARG A 209 -7.49 -22.68 -11.67
C ARG A 209 -6.71 -23.84 -12.28
N ASN A 210 -5.38 -23.80 -12.21
CA ASN A 210 -4.51 -24.73 -12.92
C ASN A 210 -3.83 -25.72 -11.97
N LYS A 211 -3.50 -25.29 -10.76
CA LYS A 211 -2.70 -26.02 -9.77
C LYS A 211 -3.27 -25.79 -8.36
N THR A 212 -4.54 -26.13 -8.16
CA THR A 212 -5.29 -25.84 -6.93
C THR A 212 -4.59 -26.38 -5.69
N GLU A 213 -4.22 -27.65 -5.69
CA GLU A 213 -3.69 -28.34 -4.51
C GLU A 213 -2.30 -27.84 -4.13
N GLU A 214 -1.42 -27.64 -5.12
CA GLU A 214 -0.08 -27.07 -4.95
C GLU A 214 -0.16 -25.64 -4.40
N TYR A 215 -1.08 -24.82 -4.92
CA TYR A 215 -1.32 -23.48 -4.39
C TYR A 215 -1.78 -23.51 -2.93
N LEU A 216 -2.68 -24.45 -2.59
CA LEU A 216 -3.14 -24.61 -1.22
C LEU A 216 -2.03 -25.12 -0.30
N ASN A 217 -1.18 -26.07 -0.73
CA ASN A 217 0.00 -26.50 0.02
C ASN A 217 0.91 -25.32 0.37
N TYR A 218 1.18 -24.45 -0.61
CA TYR A 218 1.95 -23.24 -0.37
C TYR A 218 1.26 -22.31 0.63
N ALA A 219 -0.06 -22.09 0.48
CA ALA A 219 -0.82 -21.26 1.39
C ALA A 219 -0.89 -21.83 2.81
N ASP A 220 -0.92 -23.15 2.95
CA ASP A 220 -0.89 -23.87 4.23
C ASP A 220 0.48 -23.75 4.92
N SER A 221 1.56 -23.62 4.14
CA SER A 221 2.92 -23.49 4.68
C SER A 221 3.26 -22.13 5.31
N LEU A 222 2.43 -21.09 5.12
CA LEU A 222 2.69 -19.77 5.68
C LEU A 222 2.05 -19.60 7.06
N CYS A 223 2.84 -19.20 8.06
CA CYS A 223 2.35 -18.83 9.37
C CYS A 223 1.74 -17.42 9.34
N ASP A 224 0.39 -17.30 9.28
CA ASP A 224 -0.40 -16.27 10.00
C ASP A 224 -1.92 -16.25 9.67
N GLY A 225 -2.70 -15.80 10.65
CA GLY A 225 -4.16 -16.00 10.79
C GLY A 225 -5.09 -14.80 10.54
N TYR A 226 -4.68 -13.75 9.80
CA TYR A 226 -5.48 -12.50 9.75
C TYR A 226 -5.98 -12.05 8.37
N ILE A 227 -5.69 -12.77 7.28
CA ILE A 227 -6.08 -12.32 5.93
C ILE A 227 -6.98 -13.34 5.22
N SER A 228 -8.21 -12.92 4.92
CA SER A 228 -9.09 -13.61 3.98
C SER A 228 -8.52 -13.52 2.57
N PHE A 229 -8.10 -14.66 2.00
CA PHE A 229 -7.61 -14.70 0.63
C PHE A 229 -8.59 -15.38 -0.35
N LEU A 230 -9.41 -16.36 0.03
CA LEU A 230 -10.30 -17.05 -0.92
C LEU A 230 -11.60 -16.28 -1.19
N LYS A 231 -11.54 -15.32 -2.11
CA LYS A 231 -12.73 -14.60 -2.62
C LYS A 231 -13.77 -15.57 -3.21
N LYS A 232 -15.06 -15.18 -3.17
CA LYS A 232 -16.23 -15.95 -3.67
C LYS A 232 -15.97 -16.82 -4.91
N LYS A 233 -15.36 -16.25 -5.96
CA LYS A 233 -15.09 -16.94 -7.23
C LYS A 233 -14.03 -18.04 -7.11
N HIS A 234 -12.97 -17.81 -6.34
CA HIS A 234 -11.90 -18.78 -6.14
C HIS A 234 -12.33 -19.89 -5.19
N LEU A 235 -13.06 -19.54 -4.12
CA LEU A 235 -13.65 -20.51 -3.21
C LEU A 235 -14.58 -21.49 -3.93
N GLN A 236 -15.45 -20.98 -4.81
CA GLN A 236 -16.32 -21.84 -5.64
C GLN A 236 -15.53 -22.84 -6.49
N PHE A 237 -14.33 -22.49 -6.94
CA PHE A 237 -13.47 -23.39 -7.70
C PHE A 237 -12.82 -24.42 -6.79
N VAL A 238 -12.20 -23.96 -5.69
CA VAL A 238 -11.57 -24.82 -4.67
C VAL A 238 -12.55 -25.86 -4.13
N MET A 239 -13.77 -25.48 -3.77
CA MET A 239 -14.78 -26.40 -3.26
C MET A 239 -15.28 -27.41 -4.31
N LYS A 240 -15.12 -27.12 -5.61
CA LYS A 240 -15.43 -28.09 -6.68
C LYS A 240 -14.29 -29.06 -6.95
N THR A 241 -13.04 -28.63 -6.76
CA THR A 241 -11.86 -29.41 -7.16
C THR A 241 -11.23 -30.18 -5.99
N CYS A 242 -11.12 -29.58 -4.82
CA CYS A 242 -10.47 -30.17 -3.64
C CYS A 242 -11.20 -29.83 -2.32
N PRO A 243 -12.51 -30.15 -2.19
CA PRO A 243 -13.28 -29.85 -0.99
C PRO A 243 -12.72 -30.53 0.26
N GLN A 244 -12.24 -31.77 0.14
CA GLN A 244 -11.76 -32.57 1.27
C GLN A 244 -10.58 -31.92 1.99
N LYS A 245 -9.68 -31.26 1.27
CA LYS A 245 -8.55 -30.54 1.88
C LYS A 245 -9.00 -29.40 2.78
N ILE A 246 -10.03 -28.67 2.34
CA ILE A 246 -10.63 -27.58 3.12
C ILE A 246 -11.35 -28.15 4.34
N PHE A 247 -12.08 -29.27 4.19
CA PHE A 247 -12.79 -29.91 5.31
C PHE A 247 -11.86 -30.58 6.32
N ASN A 248 -10.75 -31.17 5.88
CA ASN A 248 -9.76 -31.78 6.76
C ASN A 248 -9.04 -30.75 7.62
N ASN A 249 -8.87 -29.52 7.11
CA ASN A 249 -8.27 -28.41 7.85
C ASN A 249 -9.27 -27.24 8.04
N LEU A 250 -10.51 -27.59 8.40
CA LEU A 250 -11.64 -26.67 8.42
C LEU A 250 -11.40 -25.44 9.29
N LEU A 251 -10.78 -25.63 10.46
CA LEU A 251 -10.52 -24.57 11.43
C LEU A 251 -9.50 -23.55 10.92
N TYR A 252 -8.54 -23.99 10.10
CA TYR A 252 -7.59 -23.10 9.43
C TYR A 252 -8.26 -22.28 8.32
N TYR A 253 -9.08 -22.95 7.49
CA TYR A 253 -9.70 -22.32 6.33
C TYR A 253 -10.90 -21.44 6.68
N ILE A 254 -11.61 -21.70 7.78
CA ILE A 254 -12.83 -20.95 8.12
C ILE A 254 -12.56 -19.45 8.32
N GLN A 255 -11.34 -19.07 8.73
CA GLN A 255 -10.89 -17.67 8.82
C GLN A 255 -10.59 -17.03 7.44
N LYS A 256 -10.38 -17.86 6.42
CA LYS A 256 -9.74 -17.47 5.14
C LYS A 256 -10.70 -17.52 3.95
N VAL A 257 -11.98 -17.83 4.19
CA VAL A 257 -13.03 -18.04 3.17
C VAL A 257 -14.16 -17.01 3.25
N ASP A 258 -14.93 -16.90 2.17
CA ASP A 258 -16.22 -16.20 2.18
C ASP A 258 -17.31 -17.09 2.79
N HIS A 259 -17.69 -16.83 4.05
CA HIS A 259 -18.66 -17.64 4.80
C HIS A 259 -19.99 -17.86 4.06
N THR A 260 -20.55 -16.82 3.44
CA THR A 260 -21.83 -16.92 2.71
C THR A 260 -21.74 -17.94 1.58
N LYS A 261 -20.64 -17.96 0.84
CA LYS A 261 -20.46 -18.93 -0.25
C LYS A 261 -20.01 -20.31 0.26
N PHE A 262 -19.22 -20.36 1.33
CA PHE A 262 -18.71 -21.59 1.93
C PHE A 262 -19.83 -22.50 2.46
N ILE A 263 -20.80 -21.92 3.18
CA ILE A 263 -21.96 -22.64 3.75
C ILE A 263 -22.76 -23.40 2.69
N GLN A 264 -22.81 -22.90 1.45
CA GLN A 264 -23.54 -23.56 0.35
C GLN A 264 -22.93 -24.91 -0.06
N TYR A 265 -21.72 -25.24 0.39
CA TYR A 265 -21.04 -26.50 0.11
C TYR A 265 -21.03 -27.47 1.30
N MET A 266 -21.71 -27.12 2.40
CA MET A 266 -21.82 -27.95 3.59
C MET A 266 -23.28 -28.37 3.75
N ASP A 267 -23.49 -29.62 4.16
CA ASP A 267 -24.81 -30.06 4.62
C ASP A 267 -25.05 -29.60 6.08
N LYS A 268 -26.28 -29.83 6.56
CA LYS A 268 -26.70 -29.38 7.90
C LYS A 268 -25.83 -30.02 9.00
N GLU A 269 -25.49 -31.29 8.85
CA GLU A 269 -24.74 -32.05 9.84
C GLU A 269 -23.26 -31.62 9.89
N ALA A 270 -22.63 -31.38 8.74
CA ALA A 270 -21.29 -30.84 8.62
C ALA A 270 -21.19 -29.43 9.22
N ILE A 271 -22.21 -28.58 9.05
CA ILE A 271 -22.27 -27.25 9.70
C ILE A 271 -22.33 -27.40 11.22
N LYS A 272 -23.21 -28.27 11.73
CA LYS A 272 -23.33 -28.54 13.17
C LYS A 272 -22.00 -29.03 13.74
N ASN A 273 -21.42 -30.06 13.14
CA ASN A 273 -20.15 -30.64 13.56
C ASN A 273 -18.99 -29.63 13.49
N CYS A 274 -18.99 -28.75 12.49
CA CYS A 274 -18.02 -27.66 12.38
C CYS A 274 -18.11 -26.68 13.57
N LEU A 275 -19.31 -26.18 13.86
CA LEU A 275 -19.52 -25.23 14.95
C LEU A 275 -19.23 -25.86 16.32
N LEU A 276 -19.58 -27.14 16.52
CA LEU A 276 -19.25 -27.88 17.74
C LEU A 276 -17.73 -28.12 17.88
N LYS A 277 -17.02 -28.43 16.79
CA LYS A 277 -15.56 -28.51 16.83
C LYS A 277 -14.92 -27.15 17.17
N CYS A 278 -15.51 -26.04 16.71
CA CYS A 278 -15.07 -24.69 17.07
C CYS A 278 -15.36 -24.35 18.55
N SER A 279 -16.38 -24.95 19.17
CA SER A 279 -16.68 -24.75 20.59
C SER A 279 -15.69 -25.48 21.50
N GLN A 280 -15.15 -26.62 21.05
CA GLN A 280 -14.19 -27.44 21.80
C GLN A 280 -12.76 -26.87 21.82
N GLN A 281 -12.42 -25.94 20.92
CA GLN A 281 -11.10 -25.30 20.88
C GLN A 281 -11.20 -23.83 21.32
N LYS A 282 -10.60 -23.48 22.48
CA LYS A 282 -10.66 -22.11 23.04
C LYS A 282 -10.07 -21.04 22.07
N ASP A 283 -9.05 -21.41 21.28
CA ASP A 283 -8.38 -20.49 20.33
C ASP A 283 -8.90 -20.58 18.88
N ALA A 284 -9.80 -21.51 18.56
CA ALA A 284 -10.47 -21.52 17.26
C ALA A 284 -11.50 -20.38 17.17
N THR A 285 -11.01 -19.25 16.68
CA THR A 285 -11.74 -18.17 16.00
C THR A 285 -12.72 -17.33 16.80
N GLN A 286 -12.21 -16.28 17.46
CA GLN A 286 -13.01 -15.10 17.83
C GLN A 286 -13.87 -14.60 16.64
N SER A 287 -13.39 -14.79 15.40
CA SER A 287 -14.14 -14.49 14.18
C SER A 287 -15.39 -15.36 13.98
N ILE A 288 -15.37 -16.67 14.28
CA ILE A 288 -16.53 -17.55 14.10
C ILE A 288 -17.56 -17.34 15.21
N ARG A 289 -17.10 -17.00 16.43
CA ARG A 289 -17.95 -16.65 17.58
C ARG A 289 -18.56 -15.25 17.48
N SER A 290 -18.34 -14.54 16.37
CA SER A 290 -19.02 -13.29 16.12
C SER A 290 -20.46 -13.55 15.68
N PHE A 291 -21.39 -12.72 16.17
CA PHE A 291 -22.79 -12.74 15.75
C PHE A 291 -22.93 -12.69 14.22
N ASP A 292 -22.14 -11.84 13.56
CA ASP A 292 -22.16 -11.63 12.10
C ASP A 292 -21.78 -12.87 11.29
N VAL A 293 -21.06 -13.82 11.88
CA VAL A 293 -20.75 -15.11 11.26
C VAL A 293 -21.81 -16.14 11.65
N LEU A 294 -22.13 -16.30 12.93
CA LEU A 294 -23.08 -17.32 13.41
C LEU A 294 -24.48 -17.17 12.82
N VAL A 295 -24.98 -15.94 12.63
CA VAL A 295 -26.29 -15.68 12.02
C VAL A 295 -26.40 -16.21 10.58
N LYS A 296 -25.27 -16.50 9.92
CA LYS A 296 -25.25 -17.11 8.58
C LYS A 296 -25.31 -18.64 8.64
N TYR A 297 -24.70 -19.26 9.66
CA TYR A 297 -24.58 -20.71 9.80
C TYR A 297 -25.78 -21.33 10.53
N LEU A 298 -26.21 -20.74 11.66
CA LEU A 298 -27.26 -21.30 12.52
C LEU A 298 -28.61 -21.50 11.81
N PRO A 299 -29.09 -20.60 10.93
CA PRO A 299 -30.34 -20.84 10.20
C PRO A 299 -30.30 -22.05 9.25
N LYS A 300 -29.12 -22.62 8.96
CA LYS A 300 -28.97 -23.78 8.06
C LYS A 300 -28.98 -25.13 8.78
N ILE A 301 -28.95 -25.16 10.11
CA ILE A 301 -29.10 -26.39 10.90
C ILE A 301 -30.52 -26.54 11.46
N GLU A 302 -30.87 -27.75 11.89
CA GLU A 302 -32.17 -28.04 12.50
C GLU A 302 -32.40 -27.20 13.76
N PHE A 303 -33.64 -26.77 13.98
CA PHE A 303 -33.97 -25.83 15.06
C PHE A 303 -33.52 -26.33 16.44
N CYS A 304 -33.81 -27.60 16.76
CA CYS A 304 -33.43 -28.23 18.03
C CYS A 304 -31.92 -28.16 18.27
N ASP A 305 -31.13 -28.31 17.21
CA ASP A 305 -29.66 -28.31 17.29
C ASP A 305 -29.05 -26.92 17.44
N ARG A 306 -29.77 -25.85 17.05
CA ARG A 306 -29.24 -24.47 17.12
C ARG A 306 -28.95 -24.05 18.55
N LEU A 307 -29.86 -24.38 19.45
CA LEU A 307 -29.76 -24.03 20.86
C LEU A 307 -28.64 -24.79 21.54
N ASP A 308 -28.47 -26.07 21.20
CA ASP A 308 -27.38 -26.91 21.72
C ASP A 308 -26.01 -26.45 21.23
N VAL A 309 -25.90 -26.03 19.95
CA VAL A 309 -24.67 -25.42 19.41
C VAL A 309 -24.34 -24.10 20.13
N LEU A 310 -25.34 -23.24 20.36
CA LEU A 310 -25.14 -21.98 21.11
C LEU A 310 -24.74 -22.23 22.57
N ARG A 311 -25.33 -23.23 23.24
CA ARG A 311 -24.94 -23.67 24.58
C ARG A 311 -23.48 -24.13 24.61
N ALA A 312 -23.10 -24.95 23.63
CA ALA A 312 -21.73 -25.45 23.52
C ALA A 312 -20.71 -24.33 23.28
N LEU A 313 -21.05 -23.32 22.48
CA LEU A 313 -20.16 -22.20 22.13
C LEU A 313 -19.93 -21.19 23.27
N TYR A 314 -20.95 -20.93 24.11
CA TYR A 314 -20.89 -19.84 25.10
C TYR A 314 -20.93 -20.27 26.56
N GLY A 315 -21.19 -21.54 26.88
CA GLY A 315 -21.00 -22.16 28.21
C GLY A 315 -21.93 -21.67 29.34
N SER A 316 -22.07 -20.35 29.53
CA SER A 316 -22.86 -19.67 30.57
C SER A 316 -24.37 -19.91 30.46
N ALA A 317 -24.87 -20.13 29.25
CA ALA A 317 -26.30 -20.29 28.97
C ALA A 317 -26.80 -21.73 29.16
N SER A 318 -25.93 -22.66 29.54
CA SER A 318 -26.24 -24.09 29.76
C SER A 318 -27.19 -24.36 30.93
N ARG A 319 -27.30 -23.41 31.89
CA ARG A 319 -28.12 -23.55 33.11
C ARG A 319 -29.52 -22.93 33.01
N ILE A 320 -29.87 -22.35 31.86
CA ILE A 320 -31.14 -21.63 31.69
C ILE A 320 -32.18 -22.58 31.13
N ASP A 321 -33.26 -22.77 31.90
CA ASP A 321 -34.43 -23.50 31.46
C ASP A 321 -35.24 -22.66 30.47
N LEU A 322 -35.41 -23.20 29.26
CA LEU A 322 -36.13 -22.56 28.16
C LEU A 322 -37.65 -22.72 28.28
N GLN A 323 -38.14 -23.59 29.17
CA GLN A 323 -39.56 -23.82 29.40
C GLN A 323 -40.21 -22.76 30.31
N VAL A 324 -39.40 -21.94 30.99
CA VAL A 324 -39.88 -20.85 31.85
C VAL A 324 -40.31 -19.64 31.00
N PRO A 325 -41.38 -18.91 31.36
CA PRO A 325 -41.75 -17.67 30.68
C PRO A 325 -40.55 -16.69 30.60
N GLY A 326 -40.18 -16.28 29.39
CA GLY A 326 -39.01 -15.42 29.15
C GLY A 326 -37.65 -16.15 29.08
N GLY A 327 -37.62 -17.48 29.18
CA GLY A 327 -36.40 -18.30 29.19
C GLY A 327 -35.47 -18.08 27.98
N LEU A 328 -36.02 -17.85 26.78
CA LEU A 328 -35.22 -17.51 25.59
C LEU A 328 -34.53 -16.14 25.68
N ASN A 329 -35.17 -15.16 26.30
CA ASN A 329 -34.58 -13.84 26.49
C ASN A 329 -33.44 -13.89 27.51
N LEU A 330 -33.66 -14.63 28.62
CA LEU A 330 -32.62 -14.91 29.61
C LEU A 330 -31.44 -15.66 28.98
N PHE A 331 -31.72 -16.65 28.13
CA PHE A 331 -30.72 -17.43 27.40
C PHE A 331 -29.84 -16.55 26.50
N PHE A 332 -30.44 -15.66 25.72
CA PHE A 332 -29.68 -14.74 24.88
C PHE A 332 -28.96 -13.63 25.66
N SER A 333 -29.51 -13.20 26.80
CA SER A 333 -28.82 -12.25 27.68
C SER A 333 -27.51 -12.85 28.20
N ALA A 334 -27.56 -14.10 28.67
CA ALA A 334 -26.39 -14.82 29.16
C ALA A 334 -25.33 -15.10 28.07
N ILE A 335 -25.74 -15.18 26.79
CA ILE A 335 -24.81 -15.26 25.65
C ILE A 335 -24.19 -13.88 25.38
N ASN A 336 -25.00 -12.82 25.38
CA ASN A 336 -24.59 -11.47 25.05
C ASN A 336 -23.59 -10.89 26.08
N ASP A 337 -23.76 -11.22 27.36
CA ASP A 337 -22.88 -10.81 28.46
C ASP A 337 -21.46 -11.36 28.33
N ASN A 338 -21.30 -12.44 27.54
CA ASN A 338 -20.00 -13.07 27.26
C ASN A 338 -19.46 -12.77 25.86
N THR A 339 -20.06 -11.82 25.13
CA THR A 339 -19.51 -11.36 23.83
C THR A 339 -18.86 -9.99 23.95
N PRO A 340 -17.69 -9.74 23.30
CA PRO A 340 -17.00 -8.45 23.34
C PRO A 340 -17.69 -7.33 22.53
N VAL A 341 -18.95 -7.52 22.13
CA VAL A 341 -19.71 -6.56 21.30
C VAL A 341 -20.76 -5.85 22.17
N ASN A 342 -20.84 -4.52 22.00
CA ASN A 342 -21.78 -3.58 22.62
C ASN A 342 -23.08 -4.20 23.18
N SER A 343 -23.29 -4.05 24.48
CA SER A 343 -24.30 -4.71 25.35
C SER A 343 -25.78 -4.39 25.08
N LEU A 344 -26.15 -3.84 23.91
CA LEU A 344 -27.44 -3.16 23.74
C LEU A 344 -28.54 -3.94 22.99
N CYS A 345 -28.32 -5.15 22.48
CA CYS A 345 -29.33 -5.80 21.61
C CYS A 345 -29.45 -7.33 21.73
N VAL A 346 -29.77 -7.85 22.91
CA VAL A 346 -30.08 -9.29 23.17
C VAL A 346 -31.07 -9.86 22.14
N PHE A 347 -32.06 -9.07 21.72
CA PHE A 347 -33.09 -9.48 20.77
C PHE A 347 -32.56 -9.82 19.35
N ARG A 348 -31.32 -9.47 19.00
CA ARG A 348 -30.75 -9.81 17.67
C ARG A 348 -30.58 -11.31 17.47
N TRP A 349 -30.39 -12.07 18.55
CA TRP A 349 -30.22 -13.52 18.49
C TRP A 349 -31.48 -14.27 18.03
N TYR A 350 -32.66 -13.65 18.10
CA TYR A 350 -33.88 -14.20 17.52
C TYR A 350 -33.80 -14.37 15.99
N GLN A 351 -32.82 -13.78 15.29
CA GLN A 351 -32.55 -14.08 13.87
C GLN A 351 -32.13 -15.53 13.63
N CYS A 352 -31.71 -16.24 14.68
CA CYS A 352 -31.38 -17.66 14.61
C CYS A 352 -32.61 -18.55 14.87
N MET A 353 -33.76 -17.97 15.21
CA MET A 353 -35.00 -18.69 15.57
C MET A 353 -35.99 -18.75 14.38
N PRO A 354 -36.88 -19.76 14.33
CA PRO A 354 -38.03 -19.78 13.43
C PRO A 354 -38.87 -18.51 13.57
N PHE A 355 -39.47 -18.06 12.46
CA PHE A 355 -40.18 -16.79 12.40
C PHE A 355 -41.36 -16.73 13.37
N ASP A 356 -42.15 -17.80 13.48
CA ASP A 356 -43.29 -17.90 14.40
C ASP A 356 -42.89 -17.71 15.87
N ILE A 357 -41.76 -18.31 16.28
CA ILE A 357 -41.20 -18.17 17.63
C ILE A 357 -40.66 -16.75 17.84
N ALA A 358 -39.86 -16.25 16.89
CA ALA A 358 -39.29 -14.91 16.97
C ALA A 358 -40.38 -13.83 17.02
N TYR A 359 -41.41 -13.96 16.18
CA TYR A 359 -42.57 -13.07 16.13
C TYR A 359 -43.31 -13.03 17.45
N ARG A 360 -43.67 -14.20 18.01
CA ARG A 360 -44.38 -14.28 19.29
C ARG A 360 -43.59 -13.66 20.44
N GLU A 361 -42.29 -13.91 20.53
CA GLU A 361 -41.49 -13.44 21.67
C GLU A 361 -41.07 -11.97 21.52
N ILE A 362 -40.67 -11.53 20.33
CA ILE A 362 -40.30 -10.12 20.12
C ILE A 362 -41.52 -9.20 20.26
N THR A 363 -42.70 -9.60 19.78
CA THR A 363 -43.91 -8.75 19.94
C THR A 363 -44.29 -8.53 21.41
N LYS A 364 -44.10 -9.54 22.28
CA LYS A 364 -44.23 -9.39 23.75
C LYS A 364 -43.18 -8.43 24.32
N LEU A 365 -41.93 -8.50 23.86
CA LEU A 365 -40.86 -7.60 24.29
C LEU A 365 -41.15 -6.15 23.85
N ILE A 366 -41.66 -5.95 22.63
CA ILE A 366 -42.05 -4.63 22.13
C ILE A 366 -43.12 -3.97 23.00
N GLN A 367 -44.09 -4.74 23.52
CA GLN A 367 -45.16 -4.23 24.39
C GLN A 367 -44.65 -3.70 25.74
N THR A 368 -43.53 -4.24 26.23
CA THR A 368 -42.94 -3.87 27.53
C THR A 368 -41.76 -2.89 27.41
N GLU A 369 -41.24 -2.69 26.20
CA GLU A 369 -40.11 -1.79 25.93
C GLU A 369 -40.55 -0.32 25.80
N SER A 370 -40.04 0.51 26.71
CA SER A 370 -40.34 1.95 26.76
C SER A 370 -39.55 2.76 25.73
N LYS A 371 -38.37 2.30 25.32
CA LYS A 371 -37.46 3.00 24.39
C LYS A 371 -37.83 2.74 22.93
N ARG A 372 -38.22 3.80 22.21
CA ARG A 372 -38.63 3.74 20.80
C ARG A 372 -37.57 3.15 19.87
N ASP A 373 -36.31 3.58 20.00
CA ASP A 373 -35.21 3.09 19.15
C ASP A 373 -34.95 1.57 19.30
N VAL A 374 -35.21 1.04 20.49
CA VAL A 374 -35.09 -0.39 20.79
C VAL A 374 -36.24 -1.16 20.15
N ARG A 375 -37.48 -0.68 20.26
CA ARG A 375 -38.64 -1.27 19.56
C ARG A 375 -38.44 -1.32 18.04
N VAL A 376 -37.90 -0.26 17.45
CA VAL A 376 -37.60 -0.21 16.00
C VAL A 376 -36.53 -1.25 15.64
N SER A 377 -35.52 -1.44 16.48
CA SER A 377 -34.48 -2.45 16.27
C SER A 377 -35.02 -3.89 16.42
N MET A 378 -35.99 -4.10 17.32
CA MET A 378 -36.72 -5.35 17.48
C MET A 378 -37.58 -5.66 16.23
N ILE A 379 -38.32 -4.68 15.71
CA ILE A 379 -39.11 -4.82 14.47
C ILE A 379 -38.19 -5.12 13.27
N ASN A 380 -37.06 -4.42 13.17
CA ASN A 380 -36.06 -4.70 12.13
C ASN A 380 -35.47 -6.10 12.26
N THR A 381 -35.39 -6.64 13.48
CA THR A 381 -35.00 -8.03 13.71
C THR A 381 -36.05 -9.01 13.18
N LEU A 382 -37.34 -8.74 13.39
CA LEU A 382 -38.41 -9.54 12.78
C LEU A 382 -38.37 -9.54 11.24
N LEU A 383 -38.08 -8.39 10.63
CA LEU A 383 -37.86 -8.31 9.18
C LEU A 383 -36.64 -9.12 8.71
N ASN A 384 -35.63 -9.31 9.55
CA ASN A 384 -34.50 -10.20 9.26
C ASN A 384 -34.90 -11.67 9.42
N CYS A 385 -35.67 -12.02 10.46
CA CYS A 385 -36.17 -13.38 10.68
C CYS A 385 -37.08 -13.86 9.54
N ALA A 386 -37.83 -12.95 8.91
CA ALA A 386 -38.70 -13.28 7.79
C ALA A 386 -37.93 -13.70 6.51
N ASP A 387 -36.60 -13.46 6.41
CA ASP A 387 -35.68 -13.89 5.33
C ASP A 387 -36.20 -13.76 3.88
N GLY A 388 -37.02 -12.75 3.60
CA GLY A 388 -37.57 -12.53 2.25
C GLY A 388 -38.81 -13.36 1.90
N ASP A 389 -39.35 -14.13 2.85
CA ASP A 389 -40.65 -14.79 2.74
C ASP A 389 -41.78 -13.74 2.74
N SER A 390 -42.60 -13.74 1.69
CA SER A 390 -43.63 -12.72 1.50
C SER A 390 -44.73 -12.76 2.56
N GLU A 391 -45.14 -13.94 3.01
CA GLU A 391 -46.21 -14.09 4.01
C GLU A 391 -45.74 -13.63 5.39
N ASN A 392 -44.52 -14.01 5.80
CA ASN A 392 -43.95 -13.56 7.05
C ASN A 392 -43.69 -12.05 7.05
N ILE A 393 -43.21 -11.49 5.94
CA ILE A 393 -43.05 -10.03 5.80
C ILE A 393 -44.41 -9.33 5.88
N LEU A 394 -45.45 -9.87 5.24
CA LEU A 394 -46.80 -9.35 5.34
C LEU A 394 -47.30 -9.34 6.79
N THR A 395 -47.05 -10.40 7.57
CA THR A 395 -47.38 -10.46 9.00
C THR A 395 -46.68 -9.35 9.79
N VAL A 396 -45.39 -9.08 9.54
CA VAL A 396 -44.66 -7.97 10.20
C VAL A 396 -45.21 -6.60 9.77
N ILE A 397 -45.58 -6.42 8.50
CA ILE A 397 -46.17 -5.17 8.00
C ILE A 397 -47.54 -4.93 8.64
N LYS A 398 -48.39 -5.96 8.72
CA LYS A 398 -49.69 -5.90 9.41
C LYS A 398 -49.52 -5.51 10.87
N TYR A 399 -48.62 -6.18 11.59
CA TYR A 399 -48.32 -5.81 12.97
C TYR A 399 -47.89 -4.35 13.11
N TYR A 400 -46.95 -3.89 12.29
CA TYR A 400 -46.50 -2.50 12.32
C TYR A 400 -47.63 -1.51 12.02
N HIS A 401 -48.45 -1.81 11.01
CA HIS A 401 -49.60 -1.00 10.64
C HIS A 401 -50.61 -0.90 11.79
N ASP A 402 -50.93 -2.01 12.46
CA ASP A 402 -51.99 -2.03 13.46
C ASP A 402 -51.53 -1.41 14.80
N THR A 403 -50.24 -1.49 15.12
CA THR A 403 -49.72 -1.10 16.44
C THR A 403 -48.81 0.14 16.42
N HIS A 404 -48.21 0.48 15.27
CA HIS A 404 -47.15 1.49 15.18
C HIS A 404 -47.36 2.51 14.03
N ILE A 405 -48.52 2.54 13.38
CA ILE A 405 -48.84 3.52 12.32
C ILE A 405 -48.82 4.98 12.78
N ASN A 406 -48.94 5.23 14.08
CA ASN A 406 -48.90 6.58 14.67
C ASN A 406 -47.51 7.00 15.15
N GLU A 407 -46.46 6.19 14.91
CA GLU A 407 -45.08 6.55 15.24
C GLU A 407 -44.56 7.75 14.41
N LEU A 408 -43.49 8.38 14.87
CA LEU A 408 -42.85 9.51 14.18
C LEU A 408 -42.33 9.11 12.79
N ASN A 409 -42.30 10.06 11.86
CA ASN A 409 -41.95 9.80 10.46
C ASN A 409 -40.57 9.16 10.27
N ASN A 410 -39.56 9.57 11.03
CA ASN A 410 -38.21 8.97 10.98
C ASN A 410 -38.22 7.44 11.20
N PHE A 411 -39.11 6.93 12.06
CA PHE A 411 -39.25 5.49 12.33
C PHE A 411 -39.98 4.75 11.22
N LYS A 412 -41.07 5.33 10.72
CA LYS A 412 -41.78 4.82 9.53
C LYS A 412 -40.85 4.75 8.32
N GLU A 413 -40.04 5.78 8.13
CA GLU A 413 -39.04 5.83 7.04
C GLU A 413 -38.01 4.70 7.17
N ASN A 414 -37.50 4.45 8.38
CA ASN A 414 -36.56 3.35 8.64
C ASN A 414 -37.21 2.00 8.26
N PHE A 415 -38.41 1.72 8.80
CA PHE A 415 -39.14 0.48 8.54
C PHE A 415 -39.41 0.25 7.05
N VAL A 416 -39.97 1.25 6.36
CA VAL A 416 -40.24 1.19 4.92
C VAL A 416 -38.96 0.97 4.11
N ASN A 417 -37.86 1.64 4.48
CA ASN A 417 -36.58 1.44 3.82
C ASN A 417 -36.05 0.01 3.96
N GLN A 418 -36.27 -0.62 5.11
CA GLN A 418 -35.92 -2.03 5.34
C GLN A 418 -36.75 -2.96 4.46
N ILE A 419 -38.06 -2.75 4.34
CA ILE A 419 -38.94 -3.55 3.47
C ILE A 419 -38.49 -3.46 2.00
N LEU A 420 -38.33 -2.23 1.49
CA LEU A 420 -37.93 -1.99 0.09
C LEU A 420 -36.55 -2.54 -0.29
N SER A 421 -35.71 -2.82 0.71
CA SER A 421 -34.41 -3.47 0.51
C SER A 421 -34.50 -4.99 0.38
N ARG A 422 -35.55 -5.62 0.94
CA ARG A 422 -35.73 -7.08 1.01
C ARG A 422 -36.66 -7.62 -0.07
N VAL A 423 -37.77 -6.94 -0.33
CA VAL A 423 -38.76 -7.37 -1.33
C VAL A 423 -38.62 -6.55 -2.61
N ALA A 424 -38.62 -7.22 -3.77
CA ALA A 424 -38.63 -6.53 -5.05
C ALA A 424 -40.02 -5.96 -5.33
N ILE A 425 -40.10 -4.74 -5.88
CA ILE A 425 -41.38 -4.01 -6.07
C ILE A 425 -42.42 -4.81 -6.88
N ASN A 426 -41.97 -5.65 -7.81
CA ASN A 426 -42.82 -6.51 -8.63
C ASN A 426 -43.35 -7.75 -7.89
N LYS A 427 -42.88 -8.03 -6.67
CA LYS A 427 -43.34 -9.15 -5.84
C LYS A 427 -44.33 -8.73 -4.75
N PHE A 428 -44.66 -7.45 -4.64
CA PHE A 428 -45.70 -7.00 -3.71
C PHE A 428 -47.05 -7.38 -4.28
N ASP A 429 -47.76 -8.27 -3.58
CA ASP A 429 -49.17 -8.52 -3.87
C ASP A 429 -50.04 -7.30 -3.50
N THR A 430 -51.32 -7.38 -3.86
CA THR A 430 -52.28 -6.30 -3.65
C THR A 430 -52.41 -5.91 -2.17
N GLU A 431 -52.38 -6.88 -1.26
CA GLU A 431 -52.56 -6.65 0.17
C GLU A 431 -51.34 -5.97 0.79
N MET A 432 -50.14 -6.50 0.54
CA MET A 432 -48.88 -5.95 1.00
C MET A 432 -48.65 -4.54 0.45
N TRP A 433 -48.96 -4.33 -0.84
CA TRP A 433 -48.87 -2.99 -1.43
C TRP A 433 -49.86 -2.02 -0.77
N THR A 434 -51.09 -2.45 -0.49
CA THR A 434 -52.09 -1.59 0.15
C THR A 434 -51.62 -1.11 1.52
N LEU A 435 -51.10 -2.02 2.37
CA LEU A 435 -50.56 -1.66 3.68
C LEU A 435 -49.34 -0.73 3.58
N LEU A 436 -48.44 -1.00 2.63
CA LEU A 436 -47.29 -0.13 2.38
C LEU A 436 -47.71 1.25 1.84
N ASN A 437 -48.75 1.30 1.03
CA ASN A 437 -49.30 2.53 0.48
C ASN A 437 -49.99 3.37 1.56
N ASN A 438 -50.69 2.73 2.51
CA ASN A 438 -51.22 3.40 3.70
C ASN A 438 -50.09 4.02 4.54
N LEU A 439 -48.95 3.34 4.67
CA LEU A 439 -47.76 3.92 5.31
C LEU A 439 -47.26 5.16 4.55
N PHE A 440 -47.24 5.15 3.22
CA PHE A 440 -46.91 6.36 2.42
C PHE A 440 -47.88 7.52 2.66
N TYR A 441 -49.18 7.25 2.80
CA TYR A 441 -50.16 8.28 3.20
C TYR A 441 -49.88 8.83 4.60
N SER A 442 -49.59 7.95 5.57
CA SER A 442 -49.28 8.34 6.96
C SER A 442 -47.97 9.13 7.13
N MET A 443 -47.08 9.05 6.14
CA MET A 443 -45.81 9.80 6.06
C MET A 443 -45.95 11.07 5.19
N ASP A 444 -47.17 11.45 4.82
CA ASP A 444 -47.48 12.62 4.00
C ASP A 444 -46.80 12.61 2.62
N VAL A 445 -46.46 11.44 2.07
CA VAL A 445 -45.83 11.34 0.73
C VAL A 445 -46.73 11.92 -0.36
N TYR A 446 -48.06 11.82 -0.17
CA TYR A 446 -49.10 12.34 -1.06
C TYR A 446 -49.55 13.78 -0.77
N LYS A 447 -48.96 14.50 0.20
CA LYS A 447 -49.26 15.92 0.48
C LYS A 447 -48.20 16.84 -0.12
N ASN A 448 -48.41 18.15 -0.25
CA ASN A 448 -47.42 19.08 -0.83
C ASN A 448 -46.13 19.29 0.01
N SER A 449 -45.94 18.57 1.12
CA SER A 449 -44.70 18.60 1.90
C SER A 449 -43.52 17.95 1.16
N SER A 450 -42.30 18.33 1.54
CA SER A 450 -41.07 17.74 0.99
C SER A 450 -40.98 16.26 1.33
N SER A 451 -41.24 15.38 0.34
CA SER A 451 -41.19 13.93 0.53
C SER A 451 -39.87 13.32 0.03
N ASN A 452 -39.49 12.19 0.62
CA ASN A 452 -38.28 11.46 0.25
C ASN A 452 -38.40 10.89 -1.19
N SER A 453 -37.43 11.23 -2.05
CA SER A 453 -37.43 10.85 -3.46
C SER A 453 -37.55 9.34 -3.71
N LYS A 454 -37.04 8.50 -2.80
CA LYS A 454 -37.07 7.05 -2.94
C LYS A 454 -38.50 6.47 -2.91
N TYR A 455 -39.40 7.07 -2.15
CA TYR A 455 -40.79 6.61 -2.05
C TYR A 455 -41.59 6.98 -3.30
N VAL A 456 -41.38 8.19 -3.81
CA VAL A 456 -41.93 8.65 -5.10
C VAL A 456 -41.50 7.71 -6.23
N GLU A 457 -40.22 7.37 -6.30
CA GLU A 457 -39.69 6.40 -7.27
C GLU A 457 -40.36 5.03 -7.14
N THR A 458 -40.53 4.54 -5.91
CA THR A 458 -41.14 3.23 -5.63
C THR A 458 -42.59 3.18 -6.10
N ILE A 459 -43.38 4.22 -5.81
CA ILE A 459 -44.76 4.35 -6.24
C ILE A 459 -44.86 4.38 -7.77
N ILE A 460 -44.02 5.17 -8.43
CA ILE A 460 -43.98 5.24 -9.90
C ILE A 460 -43.66 3.86 -10.49
N VAL A 461 -42.60 3.20 -10.01
CA VAL A 461 -42.21 1.87 -10.52
C VAL A 461 -43.36 0.89 -10.34
N HIS A 462 -43.98 0.82 -9.15
CA HIS A 462 -45.08 -0.10 -8.88
C HIS A 462 -46.31 0.17 -9.78
N LYS A 463 -46.71 1.43 -9.92
CA LYS A 463 -47.87 1.80 -10.75
C LYS A 463 -47.63 1.47 -12.22
N ILE A 464 -46.44 1.78 -12.76
CA ILE A 464 -46.11 1.53 -14.17
C ILE A 464 -46.02 0.04 -14.50
N ILE A 465 -45.39 -0.78 -13.65
CA ILE A 465 -45.29 -2.23 -13.94
C ILE A 465 -46.65 -2.95 -13.87
N HIS A 466 -47.60 -2.43 -13.07
CA HIS A 466 -48.96 -2.95 -12.95
C HIS A 466 -49.99 -2.24 -13.85
N ASN A 467 -49.54 -1.44 -14.84
CA ASN A 467 -50.40 -0.69 -15.77
C ASN A 467 -51.44 0.23 -15.06
N GLN A 468 -51.08 0.80 -13.92
CA GLN A 468 -51.90 1.75 -13.17
C GLN A 468 -51.45 3.19 -13.41
N ILE A 469 -52.40 4.12 -13.34
CA ILE A 469 -52.12 5.55 -13.51
C ILE A 469 -51.28 6.05 -12.33
N VAL A 470 -50.21 6.80 -12.62
CA VAL A 470 -49.40 7.49 -11.61
C VAL A 470 -50.16 8.76 -11.17
N PRO A 471 -50.44 8.96 -9.88
CA PRO A 471 -51.13 10.16 -9.41
C PRO A 471 -50.33 11.44 -9.70
N GLU A 472 -51.01 12.52 -10.11
CA GLU A 472 -50.37 13.79 -10.48
C GLU A 472 -49.48 14.39 -9.38
N ILE A 473 -49.89 14.26 -8.11
CA ILE A 473 -49.10 14.73 -6.96
C ILE A 473 -47.77 13.96 -6.85
N ILE A 474 -47.77 12.66 -7.14
CA ILE A 474 -46.54 11.84 -7.16
C ILE A 474 -45.70 12.18 -8.38
N GLU A 475 -46.34 12.35 -9.54
CA GLU A 475 -45.66 12.70 -10.78
C GLU A 475 -44.94 14.05 -10.68
N SER A 476 -45.60 15.09 -10.18
CA SER A 476 -45.04 16.43 -9.98
C SER A 476 -43.86 16.46 -8.99
N LYS A 477 -43.85 15.56 -7.99
CA LYS A 477 -42.75 15.43 -7.02
C LYS A 477 -41.53 14.67 -7.55
N PHE A 478 -41.66 13.96 -8.67
CA PHE A 478 -40.56 13.15 -9.19
C PHE A 478 -39.46 14.03 -9.79
N LYS A 479 -38.34 14.11 -9.06
CA LYS A 479 -37.08 14.61 -9.60
C LYS A 479 -36.48 13.54 -10.50
N PHE A 480 -36.37 13.84 -11.79
CA PHE A 480 -36.03 12.81 -12.77
C PHE A 480 -34.74 12.05 -12.44
N LYS A 481 -34.85 10.72 -12.49
CA LYS A 481 -33.73 9.77 -12.45
C LYS A 481 -33.99 8.68 -13.46
N THR A 482 -32.93 8.07 -13.98
CA THR A 482 -33.05 6.97 -14.96
C THR A 482 -33.58 5.67 -14.36
N LEU A 483 -33.75 5.58 -13.04
CA LEU A 483 -34.24 4.39 -12.33
C LEU A 483 -33.45 3.10 -12.62
N LYS A 484 -32.18 3.22 -13.02
CA LYS A 484 -31.31 2.08 -13.40
C LYS A 484 -31.13 1.04 -12.29
N SER A 485 -31.31 1.44 -11.02
CA SER A 485 -31.25 0.54 -9.86
C SER A 485 -32.33 -0.54 -9.92
N TYR A 486 -33.50 -0.24 -10.51
CA TYR A 486 -34.61 -1.18 -10.68
C TYR A 486 -34.42 -2.13 -11.85
N LYS A 487 -33.60 -1.76 -12.84
CA LYS A 487 -33.36 -2.56 -14.06
C LYS A 487 -33.02 -4.03 -13.74
N LYS A 488 -32.20 -4.30 -12.72
CA LYS A 488 -31.83 -5.68 -12.36
C LYS A 488 -32.95 -6.49 -11.67
N LYS A 489 -33.93 -5.81 -11.07
CA LYS A 489 -35.04 -6.43 -10.31
C LYS A 489 -36.25 -6.76 -11.19
N LEU A 490 -36.37 -6.10 -12.34
CA LEU A 490 -37.49 -6.23 -13.26
C LEU A 490 -37.18 -7.23 -14.39
N ASN A 491 -38.23 -7.87 -14.94
CA ASN A 491 -38.17 -8.71 -16.13
C ASN A 491 -38.10 -7.86 -17.42
N SER A 492 -38.04 -8.49 -18.61
CA SER A 492 -37.84 -7.76 -19.86
C SER A 492 -39.02 -6.84 -20.24
N GLU A 493 -40.25 -7.28 -19.99
CA GLU A 493 -41.46 -6.51 -20.31
C GLU A 493 -41.63 -5.31 -19.38
N GLU A 494 -41.49 -5.54 -18.07
CA GLU A 494 -41.54 -4.49 -17.04
C GLU A 494 -40.47 -3.42 -17.27
N ARG A 495 -39.27 -3.85 -17.71
CA ARG A 495 -38.18 -2.95 -18.10
C ARG A 495 -38.59 -2.04 -19.25
N GLU A 496 -39.24 -2.59 -20.27
CA GLU A 496 -39.64 -1.82 -21.44
C GLU A 496 -40.73 -0.80 -21.07
N LYS A 497 -41.75 -1.21 -20.30
CA LYS A 497 -42.79 -0.30 -19.79
C LYS A 497 -42.20 0.88 -19.02
N LEU A 498 -41.29 0.60 -18.09
CA LEU A 498 -40.65 1.65 -17.28
C LEU A 498 -39.77 2.57 -18.14
N PHE A 499 -39.04 2.02 -19.10
CA PHE A 499 -38.24 2.81 -20.03
C PHE A 499 -39.11 3.74 -20.89
N ILE A 500 -40.21 3.23 -21.48
CA ILE A 500 -41.14 4.01 -22.30
C ILE A 500 -41.72 5.17 -21.49
N TYR A 501 -42.23 4.92 -20.28
CA TYR A 501 -42.73 5.97 -19.40
C TYR A 501 -41.69 7.08 -19.13
N LEU A 502 -40.45 6.69 -18.78
CA LEU A 502 -39.37 7.65 -18.53
C LEU A 502 -38.97 8.42 -19.79
N TYR A 503 -38.97 7.76 -20.95
CA TYR A 503 -38.64 8.36 -22.23
C TYR A 503 -39.72 9.38 -22.65
N GLU A 504 -40.99 8.99 -22.66
CA GLU A 504 -42.12 9.86 -23.02
C GLU A 504 -42.18 11.08 -22.12
N ARG A 505 -41.98 10.88 -20.81
CA ARG A 505 -41.91 11.99 -19.86
C ARG A 505 -40.80 12.99 -20.20
N GLN A 506 -39.61 12.50 -20.55
CA GLN A 506 -38.51 13.38 -21.00
C GLN A 506 -38.81 14.06 -22.33
N MET A 507 -39.50 13.39 -23.25
CA MET A 507 -39.88 13.99 -24.52
C MET A 507 -40.88 15.14 -24.32
N LYS A 508 -41.87 14.97 -23.43
CA LYS A 508 -42.83 16.05 -23.07
C LYS A 508 -42.11 17.31 -22.57
N ASP A 509 -41.04 17.16 -21.80
CA ASP A 509 -40.25 18.30 -21.31
C ASP A 509 -39.49 19.04 -22.42
N MET A 510 -39.29 18.40 -23.58
CA MET A 510 -38.55 18.90 -24.75
C MET A 510 -39.44 19.29 -25.95
N GLU A 511 -40.72 18.94 -25.96
CA GLU A 511 -41.66 19.27 -27.03
C GLU A 511 -42.06 20.76 -27.01
N ASN A 512 -42.18 21.36 -28.20
CA ASN A 512 -42.79 22.67 -28.47
C ASN A 512 -42.26 23.88 -27.69
N LYS A 513 -40.98 23.91 -27.34
CA LYS A 513 -40.31 25.11 -26.80
C LYS A 513 -39.43 25.76 -27.86
N THR A 514 -39.79 26.96 -28.30
CA THR A 514 -38.89 27.84 -29.05
C THR A 514 -37.77 28.31 -28.13
N ILE A 515 -36.52 28.17 -28.55
CA ILE A 515 -35.36 28.55 -27.74
C ILE A 515 -34.92 29.95 -28.18
N ALA A 516 -35.25 30.94 -27.36
CA ALA A 516 -34.91 32.34 -27.61
C ALA A 516 -33.85 32.89 -26.63
N SER A 517 -33.58 32.17 -25.54
CA SER A 517 -32.67 32.61 -24.47
C SER A 517 -31.63 31.57 -24.06
N GLU A 518 -30.57 32.04 -23.40
CA GLU A 518 -29.50 31.18 -22.84
C GLU A 518 -30.03 30.18 -21.82
N ASN A 519 -30.98 30.59 -20.98
CA ASN A 519 -31.55 29.73 -19.94
C ASN A 519 -32.38 28.58 -20.53
N GLU A 520 -33.20 28.86 -21.55
CA GLU A 520 -33.96 27.83 -22.26
C GLU A 520 -33.04 26.84 -22.95
N PHE A 521 -31.93 27.33 -23.54
CA PHE A 521 -30.95 26.46 -24.16
C PHE A 521 -30.22 25.57 -23.14
N LYS A 522 -29.80 26.12 -21.99
CA LYS A 522 -29.23 25.32 -20.88
C LYS A 522 -30.19 24.24 -20.40
N MET A 523 -31.49 24.55 -20.33
CA MET A 523 -32.52 23.57 -19.98
C MET A 523 -32.65 22.47 -21.03
N LEU A 524 -32.65 22.80 -22.33
CA LEU A 524 -32.65 21.79 -23.40
C LEU A 524 -31.41 20.90 -23.30
N VAL A 525 -30.22 21.48 -23.13
CA VAL A 525 -28.97 20.72 -23.02
C VAL A 525 -29.04 19.74 -21.86
N LYS A 526 -29.47 20.19 -20.68
CA LYS A 526 -29.64 19.34 -19.49
C LYS A 526 -30.66 18.21 -19.73
N ASN A 527 -31.77 18.48 -20.40
CA ASN A 527 -32.77 17.46 -20.72
C ASN A 527 -32.22 16.41 -21.70
N LEU A 528 -31.42 16.83 -22.69
CA LEU A 528 -30.75 15.93 -23.61
C LEU A 528 -29.68 15.07 -22.92
N GLU A 529 -28.90 15.65 -22.00
CA GLU A 529 -27.94 14.90 -21.19
C GLU A 529 -28.63 13.79 -20.38
N ILE A 530 -29.72 14.14 -19.71
CA ILE A 530 -30.55 13.21 -18.95
C ILE A 530 -31.11 12.11 -19.87
N THR A 531 -31.59 12.48 -21.05
CA THR A 531 -32.12 11.54 -22.05
C THR A 531 -31.04 10.58 -22.55
N LEU A 532 -29.85 11.08 -22.90
CA LEU A 532 -28.73 10.24 -23.33
C LEU A 532 -28.25 9.30 -22.22
N GLN A 533 -28.26 9.78 -20.97
CA GLN A 533 -27.99 8.97 -19.80
C GLN A 533 -29.06 7.88 -19.60
N LEU A 534 -30.33 8.18 -19.85
CA LEU A 534 -31.42 7.18 -19.85
C LEU A 534 -31.17 6.11 -20.91
N LEU A 535 -30.92 6.48 -22.17
CA LEU A 535 -30.60 5.50 -23.22
C LEU A 535 -29.41 4.62 -22.85
N ALA A 536 -28.35 5.22 -22.30
CA ALA A 536 -27.15 4.50 -21.88
C ALA A 536 -27.42 3.53 -20.73
N ASP A 537 -28.10 3.97 -19.67
CA ASP A 537 -28.45 3.12 -18.51
C ASP A 537 -29.38 1.96 -18.92
N TRP A 538 -30.20 2.17 -19.94
CA TRP A 538 -31.16 1.18 -20.44
C TRP A 538 -30.65 0.35 -21.62
N ASN A 539 -29.41 0.57 -22.08
CA ASN A 539 -28.77 -0.12 -23.22
C ASN A 539 -29.46 0.09 -24.57
N LYS A 540 -30.13 1.22 -24.77
CA LYS A 540 -30.74 1.60 -26.05
C LYS A 540 -29.71 2.31 -26.94
N ASP A 541 -29.83 2.21 -28.27
CA ASP A 541 -28.97 2.96 -29.19
C ASP A 541 -29.63 4.28 -29.59
N VAL A 542 -28.86 5.36 -29.70
CA VAL A 542 -29.38 6.68 -30.06
C VAL A 542 -29.86 6.73 -31.52
N THR A 543 -29.38 5.82 -32.38
CA THR A 543 -29.84 5.73 -33.77
C THR A 543 -31.31 5.37 -33.90
N ASP A 544 -31.86 4.69 -32.89
CA ASP A 544 -33.25 4.23 -32.88
C ASP A 544 -34.23 5.34 -32.45
N TYR A 545 -33.71 6.52 -32.07
CA TYR A 545 -34.49 7.66 -31.57
C TYR A 545 -34.18 8.95 -32.37
N PRO A 546 -34.72 9.10 -33.59
CA PRO A 546 -34.42 10.23 -34.49
C PRO A 546 -34.70 11.61 -33.90
N MET A 547 -35.71 11.72 -33.03
CA MET A 547 -36.07 12.98 -32.37
C MET A 547 -34.92 13.54 -31.53
N ILE A 548 -34.22 12.69 -30.77
CA ILE A 548 -33.03 13.09 -30.00
C ILE A 548 -31.94 13.59 -30.92
N LEU A 549 -31.67 12.88 -32.03
CA LEU A 549 -30.66 13.29 -33.01
C LEU A 549 -30.99 14.66 -33.61
N ASN A 550 -32.26 14.91 -33.93
CA ASN A 550 -32.71 16.20 -34.44
C ASN A 550 -32.53 17.32 -33.40
N LYS A 551 -32.86 17.07 -32.13
CA LYS A 551 -32.63 18.04 -31.05
C LYS A 551 -31.15 18.34 -30.78
N ILE A 552 -30.27 17.34 -30.92
CA ILE A 552 -28.81 17.57 -30.85
C ILE A 552 -28.34 18.42 -32.04
N ARG A 553 -28.86 18.19 -33.25
CA ARG A 553 -28.57 19.03 -34.43
C ARG A 553 -29.06 20.47 -34.21
N GLU A 554 -30.25 20.64 -33.65
CA GLU A 554 -30.79 21.95 -33.27
C GLU A 554 -29.84 22.65 -32.28
N CYS A 555 -29.35 21.96 -31.25
CA CYS A 555 -28.38 22.53 -30.30
C CYS A 555 -27.09 22.98 -30.98
N VAL A 556 -26.60 22.19 -31.93
CA VAL A 556 -25.42 22.52 -32.74
C VAL A 556 -25.66 23.79 -33.57
N ILE A 557 -26.84 23.94 -34.17
CA ILE A 557 -27.20 25.13 -34.97
C ILE A 557 -27.31 26.36 -34.06
N ILE A 558 -28.02 26.26 -32.94
CA ILE A 558 -28.18 27.34 -31.95
C ILE A 558 -26.81 27.82 -31.47
N LYS A 559 -25.92 26.90 -31.11
CA LYS A 559 -24.56 27.22 -30.64
C LYS A 559 -23.70 27.93 -31.70
N LYS A 560 -23.91 27.65 -32.98
CA LYS A 560 -23.22 28.34 -34.08
C LYS A 560 -23.75 29.76 -34.31
N GLN A 561 -25.06 29.94 -34.25
CA GLN A 561 -25.74 31.18 -34.65
C GLN A 561 -25.78 32.21 -33.53
N ASN A 562 -25.84 31.79 -32.27
CA ASN A 562 -26.07 32.66 -31.13
C ASN A 562 -24.80 32.82 -30.28
N SER A 563 -24.41 34.07 -30.00
CA SER A 563 -23.23 34.38 -29.19
C SER A 563 -23.37 33.88 -27.74
N TRP A 564 -24.56 34.05 -27.15
CA TRP A 564 -24.87 33.62 -25.77
C TRP A 564 -24.82 32.10 -25.58
N ALA A 565 -24.89 31.31 -26.66
CA ALA A 565 -24.84 29.85 -26.60
C ALA A 565 -23.41 29.29 -26.68
N ARG A 566 -22.42 30.12 -27.00
CA ARG A 566 -21.06 29.68 -27.36
C ARG A 566 -20.34 28.97 -26.22
N ASP A 567 -20.51 29.44 -25.00
CA ASP A 567 -19.77 28.96 -23.83
C ASP A 567 -20.43 27.75 -23.13
N ILE A 568 -21.62 27.33 -23.58
CA ILE A 568 -22.33 26.18 -23.02
C ILE A 568 -21.70 24.88 -23.51
N ASP A 569 -21.24 24.03 -22.58
CA ASP A 569 -20.60 22.76 -22.92
C ASP A 569 -21.60 21.74 -23.48
N LEU A 570 -21.27 21.10 -24.60
CA LEU A 570 -22.04 20.03 -25.24
C LEU A 570 -21.24 18.70 -25.26
N SER A 571 -20.11 18.65 -24.57
CA SER A 571 -19.16 17.53 -24.66
C SER A 571 -19.74 16.22 -24.12
N THR A 572 -20.69 16.32 -23.19
CA THR A 572 -21.46 15.22 -22.63
C THR A 572 -22.20 14.44 -23.71
N PHE A 573 -22.74 15.10 -24.74
CA PHE A 573 -23.41 14.44 -25.86
C PHE A 573 -22.47 13.48 -26.60
N TYR A 574 -21.26 13.96 -26.94
CA TYR A 574 -20.26 13.19 -27.67
C TYR A 574 -19.60 12.10 -26.80
N ASN A 575 -19.53 12.31 -25.49
CA ASN A 575 -18.83 11.43 -24.57
C ASN A 575 -19.73 10.41 -23.85
N SER A 576 -21.06 10.53 -23.97
CA SER A 576 -22.04 9.64 -23.32
C SER A 576 -21.76 8.15 -23.58
N ARG A 577 -21.51 7.76 -24.83
CA ARG A 577 -21.16 6.38 -25.19
C ARG A 577 -20.18 6.34 -26.36
N LYS A 578 -19.13 5.53 -26.25
CA LYS A 578 -18.07 5.44 -27.28
C LYS A 578 -18.60 5.04 -28.67
N GLN A 579 -19.64 4.20 -28.72
CA GLN A 579 -20.25 3.71 -29.97
C GLN A 579 -20.95 4.84 -30.75
N TRP A 580 -21.57 5.81 -30.07
CA TRP A 580 -22.31 6.92 -30.69
C TRP A 580 -21.42 8.00 -31.29
N ARG A 581 -20.12 8.02 -30.97
CA ARG A 581 -19.17 9.00 -31.51
C ARG A 581 -19.07 9.00 -33.03
N ARG A 582 -19.37 7.86 -33.67
CA ARG A 582 -19.43 7.75 -35.14
C ARG A 582 -20.63 8.54 -35.67
N THR A 583 -21.79 8.39 -35.04
CA THR A 583 -23.03 9.10 -35.39
C THR A 583 -22.88 10.61 -35.27
N PHE A 584 -22.13 11.07 -34.26
CA PHE A 584 -21.90 12.49 -34.00
C PHE A 584 -20.64 13.07 -34.66
N PHE A 585 -19.98 12.32 -35.55
CA PHE A 585 -18.66 12.71 -36.05
C PHE A 585 -18.66 14.07 -36.77
N ASP A 586 -19.65 14.35 -37.60
CA ASP A 586 -19.71 15.58 -38.42
C ASP A 586 -19.90 16.86 -37.59
N TYR A 587 -20.34 16.73 -36.34
CA TYR A 587 -20.51 17.83 -35.38
C TYR A 587 -19.47 17.78 -34.24
N SER A 588 -18.54 16.83 -34.28
CA SER A 588 -17.66 16.51 -33.15
C SER A 588 -16.79 17.67 -32.67
N LEU A 589 -16.38 18.58 -33.56
CA LEU A 589 -15.57 19.76 -33.19
C LEU A 589 -16.38 20.82 -32.43
N ILE A 590 -17.69 20.91 -32.65
CA ILE A 590 -18.58 21.80 -31.89
C ILE A 590 -18.96 21.14 -30.57
N LEU A 591 -19.30 19.84 -30.62
CA LEU A 591 -19.76 19.11 -29.45
C LEU A 591 -18.64 18.95 -28.44
N ASN A 592 -17.44 18.57 -28.86
CA ASN A 592 -16.31 18.34 -27.98
C ASN A 592 -14.99 18.83 -28.63
N PRO A 593 -14.74 20.16 -28.64
CA PRO A 593 -13.53 20.76 -29.19
C PRO A 593 -12.29 20.29 -28.41
N SER A 594 -11.69 19.18 -28.83
CA SER A 594 -10.60 18.54 -28.10
C SER A 594 -9.51 18.00 -29.02
N LYS A 595 -8.31 17.83 -28.45
CA LYS A 595 -7.17 17.18 -29.11
C LYS A 595 -7.52 15.84 -29.75
N GLN A 596 -8.34 15.02 -29.09
CA GLN A 596 -8.69 13.70 -29.60
C GLN A 596 -9.58 13.79 -30.84
N VAL A 597 -10.50 14.76 -30.86
CA VAL A 597 -11.35 15.04 -32.02
C VAL A 597 -10.51 15.58 -33.18
N LEU A 598 -9.58 16.51 -32.95
CA LEU A 598 -8.65 16.99 -33.98
C LEU A 598 -7.84 15.85 -34.62
N LEU A 599 -7.36 14.89 -33.83
CA LEU A 599 -6.68 13.70 -34.36
C LEU A 599 -7.61 12.82 -35.20
N ASN A 600 -8.88 12.68 -34.83
CA ASN A 600 -9.86 11.91 -35.60
C ASN A 600 -10.24 12.65 -36.90
N VAL A 601 -10.35 13.96 -36.86
CA VAL A 601 -10.56 14.83 -38.04
C VAL A 601 -9.42 14.64 -39.04
N LEU A 602 -8.16 14.70 -38.61
CA LEU A 602 -7.01 14.41 -39.49
C LEU A 602 -7.02 12.98 -40.07
N LYS A 603 -7.63 12.01 -39.37
CA LYS A 603 -7.73 10.62 -39.83
C LYS A 603 -8.84 10.39 -40.84
N HIS A 604 -9.96 11.11 -40.73
CA HIS A 604 -11.20 10.78 -41.45
C HIS A 604 -11.66 11.87 -42.41
N ASN A 605 -11.59 13.15 -42.02
CA ASN A 605 -12.03 14.26 -42.88
C ASN A 605 -11.32 15.57 -42.51
N ARG A 606 -10.17 15.86 -43.13
CA ARG A 606 -9.38 17.07 -42.84
C ARG A 606 -10.14 18.37 -43.12
N ASN A 607 -11.06 18.39 -44.09
CA ASN A 607 -11.77 19.60 -44.49
C ASN A 607 -12.60 20.20 -43.35
N MET A 608 -12.97 19.38 -42.34
CA MET A 608 -13.61 19.85 -41.12
C MET A 608 -12.77 20.89 -40.35
N LEU A 609 -11.44 20.88 -40.46
CA LEU A 609 -10.61 21.90 -39.81
C LEU A 609 -10.92 23.32 -40.33
N ASN A 610 -11.21 23.44 -41.62
CA ASN A 610 -11.55 24.71 -42.25
C ASN A 610 -13.02 25.07 -41.98
N MET A 611 -13.92 24.07 -42.08
CA MET A 611 -15.35 24.26 -41.77
C MET A 611 -15.57 24.75 -40.32
N TYR A 612 -14.74 24.29 -39.39
CA TYR A 612 -14.80 24.59 -37.96
C TYR A 612 -13.60 25.43 -37.48
N HIS A 613 -13.13 26.36 -38.32
CA HIS A 613 -11.93 27.15 -38.03
C HIS A 613 -12.02 27.90 -36.69
N LYS A 614 -13.21 28.36 -36.28
CA LYS A 614 -13.43 29.07 -35.01
C LYS A 614 -13.18 28.15 -33.81
N GLU A 615 -13.76 26.95 -33.83
CA GLU A 615 -13.57 25.94 -32.78
C GLU A 615 -12.12 25.44 -32.76
N VAL A 616 -11.51 25.24 -33.92
CA VAL A 616 -10.09 24.86 -34.04
C VAL A 616 -9.19 25.95 -33.47
N ALA A 617 -9.47 27.23 -33.75
CA ALA A 617 -8.70 28.36 -33.22
C ALA A 617 -8.75 28.40 -31.69
N LEU A 618 -9.91 28.18 -31.07
CA LEU A 618 -10.04 28.11 -29.61
C LEU A 618 -9.12 27.04 -29.01
N ILE A 619 -9.12 25.82 -29.58
CA ILE A 619 -8.29 24.71 -29.09
C ILE A 619 -6.79 25.02 -29.27
N ARG A 620 -6.42 25.73 -30.34
CA ARG A 620 -5.01 26.02 -30.68
C ARG A 620 -4.29 26.90 -29.68
N TYR A 621 -5.03 27.75 -28.97
CA TYR A 621 -4.48 28.69 -27.99
C TYR A 621 -4.91 28.38 -26.54
N ASP A 622 -5.57 27.25 -26.33
CA ASP A 622 -5.98 26.79 -25.00
C ASP A 622 -4.79 26.19 -24.22
N ASP A 623 -4.32 26.91 -23.19
CA ASP A 623 -3.10 26.58 -22.41
C ASP A 623 -3.07 25.21 -21.70
N PRO A 624 -4.17 24.65 -21.16
CA PRO A 624 -4.18 23.30 -20.58
C PRO A 624 -4.05 22.19 -21.64
N VAL A 625 -4.38 22.45 -22.91
CA VAL A 625 -4.45 21.41 -23.95
C VAL A 625 -3.14 21.32 -24.72
N SER A 626 -2.31 20.33 -24.37
CA SER A 626 -1.10 20.02 -25.16
C SER A 626 -1.45 19.40 -26.53
N LEU A 627 -1.37 20.20 -27.59
CA LEU A 627 -1.58 19.79 -28.99
C LEU A 627 -0.38 19.09 -29.64
N GLN A 628 0.70 18.83 -28.90
CA GLN A 628 1.92 18.24 -29.44
C GLN A 628 1.70 17.00 -30.35
N PRO A 629 0.82 16.03 -30.04
CA PRO A 629 0.56 14.90 -30.93
C PRO A 629 -0.06 15.29 -32.27
N VAL A 630 -0.97 16.28 -32.28
CA VAL A 630 -1.62 16.80 -33.49
C VAL A 630 -0.57 17.53 -34.33
N LEU A 631 0.15 18.47 -33.72
CA LEU A 631 1.21 19.25 -34.38
C LEU A 631 2.31 18.37 -34.95
N SER A 632 2.71 17.30 -34.25
CA SER A 632 3.69 16.34 -34.76
C SER A 632 3.19 15.61 -36.01
N LYS A 633 1.89 15.30 -36.10
CA LYS A 633 1.31 14.71 -37.31
C LYS A 633 1.22 15.73 -38.43
N ILE A 634 0.89 16.97 -38.13
CA ILE A 634 0.88 18.07 -39.10
C ILE A 634 2.27 18.30 -39.68
N LYS A 635 3.30 18.44 -38.83
CA LYS A 635 4.71 18.57 -39.25
C LYS A 635 5.18 17.42 -40.14
N ILE A 636 4.87 16.18 -39.78
CA ILE A 636 5.36 15.01 -40.52
C ILE A 636 4.58 14.83 -41.83
N TYR A 637 3.25 14.81 -41.78
CA TYR A 637 2.44 14.38 -42.91
C TYR A 637 1.91 15.52 -43.76
N TRP A 638 1.95 16.77 -43.30
CA TRP A 638 1.45 17.96 -44.02
C TRP A 638 2.44 19.14 -43.92
N ALA A 639 3.74 18.85 -43.97
CA ALA A 639 4.83 19.83 -43.83
C ALA A 639 4.71 21.01 -44.83
N ASP A 640 4.24 20.70 -46.03
CA ASP A 640 4.17 21.56 -47.21
C ASP A 640 2.87 22.38 -47.30
N THR A 641 1.84 22.01 -46.54
CA THR A 641 0.50 22.63 -46.57
C THR A 641 0.11 23.14 -45.18
N LEU A 642 -0.62 22.32 -44.40
CA LEU A 642 -1.22 22.70 -43.12
C LEU A 642 -0.18 23.17 -42.09
N ALA A 643 1.04 22.60 -42.11
CA ALA A 643 2.10 23.05 -41.22
C ALA A 643 2.51 24.51 -41.51
N LYS A 644 2.66 24.90 -42.78
CA LYS A 644 3.01 26.28 -43.17
C LYS A 644 1.92 27.27 -42.78
N GLU A 645 0.66 26.92 -43.05
CA GLU A 645 -0.51 27.73 -42.65
C GLU A 645 -0.49 28.01 -41.14
N TRP A 646 -0.32 26.96 -40.33
CA TRP A 646 -0.31 27.09 -38.88
C TRP A 646 0.94 27.80 -38.36
N ILE A 647 2.11 27.58 -38.97
CA ILE A 647 3.35 28.31 -38.66
C ILE A 647 3.14 29.82 -38.84
N ASN A 648 2.60 30.25 -39.98
CA ASN A 648 2.38 31.67 -40.28
C ASN A 648 1.44 32.32 -39.26
N GLU A 649 0.36 31.62 -38.90
CA GLU A 649 -0.58 32.13 -37.90
C GLU A 649 0.04 32.17 -36.49
N TYR A 650 0.85 31.18 -36.11
CA TYR A 650 1.56 31.24 -34.83
C TYR A 650 2.61 32.36 -34.79
N PHE A 651 3.27 32.67 -35.92
CA PHE A 651 4.15 33.83 -36.01
C PHE A 651 3.40 35.14 -35.78
N PHE A 652 2.22 35.30 -36.39
CA PHE A 652 1.37 36.47 -36.20
C PHE A 652 1.03 36.70 -34.71
N HIS A 653 0.79 35.63 -33.95
CA HIS A 653 0.45 35.70 -32.53
C HIS A 653 1.65 35.72 -31.56
N LEU A 654 2.90 35.86 -32.03
CA LEU A 654 4.05 36.06 -31.13
C LEU A 654 4.01 37.40 -30.39
N ASN A 655 3.34 38.39 -30.97
CA ASN A 655 3.17 39.73 -30.39
C ASN A 655 1.92 39.86 -29.51
N ASP A 656 1.10 38.81 -29.41
CA ASP A 656 -0.12 38.77 -28.60
C ASP A 656 0.21 38.16 -27.22
N THR A 657 0.29 38.97 -26.17
CA THR A 657 0.72 38.54 -24.82
C THR A 657 -0.14 37.40 -24.26
N GLY A 658 -1.41 37.29 -24.66
CA GLY A 658 -2.31 36.22 -24.24
C GLY A 658 -2.08 34.88 -24.95
N LYS A 659 -1.60 34.91 -26.21
CA LYS A 659 -1.43 33.71 -27.06
C LYS A 659 0.02 33.30 -27.31
N GLN A 660 0.97 34.18 -27.01
CA GLN A 660 2.40 34.01 -27.24
C GLN A 660 2.95 32.69 -26.70
N LYS A 661 2.50 32.27 -25.49
CA LYS A 661 2.93 31.02 -24.87
C LYS A 661 2.64 29.80 -25.75
N MET A 662 1.42 29.73 -26.29
CA MET A 662 0.98 28.61 -27.13
C MET A 662 1.56 28.69 -28.54
N ALA A 663 1.73 29.89 -29.07
CA ALA A 663 2.44 30.11 -30.33
C ALA A 663 3.88 29.55 -30.28
N ILE A 664 4.68 29.94 -29.28
CA ILE A 664 6.06 29.46 -29.13
C ILE A 664 6.11 27.95 -28.91
N GLN A 665 5.22 27.41 -28.06
CA GLN A 665 5.13 25.95 -27.84
C GLN A 665 4.85 25.19 -29.15
N SER A 666 4.01 25.75 -30.02
CA SER A 666 3.60 25.13 -31.27
C SER A 666 4.68 25.26 -32.35
N LEU A 667 5.30 26.43 -32.46
CA LEU A 667 6.46 26.67 -33.33
C LEU A 667 7.64 25.75 -32.97
N ALA A 668 7.89 25.52 -31.67
CA ALA A 668 8.93 24.59 -31.22
C ALA A 668 8.70 23.15 -31.73
N VAL A 669 7.45 22.77 -32.00
CA VAL A 669 7.12 21.46 -32.57
C VAL A 669 7.18 21.50 -34.10
N LEU A 670 6.60 22.52 -34.73
CA LEU A 670 6.40 22.61 -36.18
C LEU A 670 7.66 23.00 -36.98
N LEU A 671 8.49 23.92 -36.47
CA LEU A 671 9.69 24.37 -37.16
C LEU A 671 10.81 23.33 -37.15
N SER A 672 11.76 23.44 -38.09
CA SER A 672 13.05 22.75 -37.97
C SER A 672 13.87 23.35 -36.82
N GLN A 673 14.89 22.62 -36.35
CA GLN A 673 15.75 23.11 -35.28
C GLN A 673 16.42 24.43 -35.68
N LYS A 674 17.01 24.51 -36.88
CA LYS A 674 17.67 25.70 -37.41
C LYS A 674 16.72 26.90 -37.44
N GLN A 675 15.56 26.75 -38.09
CA GLN A 675 14.54 27.80 -38.17
C GLN A 675 14.09 28.29 -36.79
N PHE A 676 13.92 27.38 -35.82
CA PHE A 676 13.54 27.76 -34.47
C PHE A 676 14.67 28.53 -33.76
N LEU A 677 15.92 28.07 -33.90
CA LEU A 677 17.08 28.70 -33.27
C LEU A 677 17.36 30.10 -33.83
N ASP A 678 17.18 30.31 -35.13
CA ASP A 678 17.34 31.62 -35.77
C ASP A 678 16.42 32.68 -35.13
N ILE A 679 15.22 32.28 -34.72
CA ILE A 679 14.26 33.14 -34.01
C ILE A 679 14.69 33.33 -32.55
N VAL A 680 15.10 32.26 -31.89
CA VAL A 680 15.49 32.25 -30.47
C VAL A 680 16.66 33.19 -30.21
N GLU A 681 17.61 33.32 -31.14
CA GLU A 681 18.80 34.16 -30.99
C GLU A 681 18.44 35.63 -30.69
N LYS A 682 17.33 36.14 -31.26
CA LYS A 682 16.80 37.49 -30.98
C LYS A 682 16.40 37.68 -29.51
N TYR A 683 16.00 36.61 -28.82
CA TYR A 683 15.44 36.65 -27.47
C TYR A 683 16.41 36.15 -26.39
N ILE A 684 17.68 35.92 -26.72
CA ILE A 684 18.69 35.57 -25.72
C ILE A 684 18.96 36.79 -24.80
N PRO A 685 18.93 36.62 -23.47
CA PRO A 685 19.24 37.71 -22.55
C PRO A 685 20.65 38.27 -22.74
N LYS A 686 20.75 39.58 -23.00
CA LYS A 686 22.03 40.31 -23.07
C LYS A 686 22.57 40.72 -21.69
N VAL A 687 21.67 40.97 -20.73
CA VAL A 687 21.99 41.45 -19.37
C VAL A 687 21.54 40.46 -18.28
N ASN A 688 22.19 40.51 -17.12
CA ASN A 688 21.92 39.58 -15.99
C ASN A 688 20.71 40.01 -15.13
N THR A 689 20.24 41.25 -15.25
CA THR A 689 19.13 41.81 -14.48
C THR A 689 17.93 42.07 -15.37
N ILE A 690 16.71 41.94 -14.81
CA ILE A 690 15.47 42.35 -15.48
C ILE A 690 15.14 43.74 -14.96
N ASN A 691 15.19 44.76 -15.83
CA ASN A 691 14.64 46.07 -15.51
C ASN A 691 13.13 46.04 -15.77
N TRP A 692 12.34 45.81 -14.71
CA TRP A 692 10.89 45.70 -14.83
C TRP A 692 10.21 47.03 -15.21
N LYS A 693 10.88 48.18 -15.04
CA LYS A 693 10.32 49.50 -15.38
C LYS A 693 10.45 49.84 -16.87
N GLU A 694 11.39 49.22 -17.58
CA GLU A 694 11.70 49.49 -19.00
C GLU A 694 11.50 48.26 -19.90
N ALA A 695 11.13 47.11 -19.34
CA ALA A 695 11.00 45.88 -20.11
C ALA A 695 9.74 45.89 -20.97
N ASN A 696 9.92 45.82 -22.30
CA ASN A 696 8.84 45.48 -23.22
C ASN A 696 8.22 44.14 -22.80
N GLU A 697 6.95 44.16 -22.42
CA GLU A 697 6.22 43.01 -21.87
C GLU A 697 6.19 41.83 -22.86
N VAL A 698 5.96 42.11 -24.14
CA VAL A 698 5.95 41.12 -25.23
C VAL A 698 7.32 40.47 -25.36
N GLU A 699 8.39 41.27 -25.40
CA GLU A 699 9.75 40.75 -25.52
C GLU A 699 10.12 39.91 -24.30
N HIS A 700 9.83 40.39 -23.09
CA HIS A 700 10.08 39.67 -21.85
C HIS A 700 9.33 38.32 -21.82
N GLY A 701 8.05 38.31 -22.22
CA GLY A 701 7.23 37.11 -22.35
C GLY A 701 7.82 36.09 -23.32
N CYS A 702 8.33 36.55 -24.48
CA CYS A 702 9.05 35.73 -25.45
C CYS A 702 10.30 35.12 -24.82
N ARG A 703 11.19 35.92 -24.20
CA ARG A 703 12.43 35.45 -23.57
C ARG A 703 12.15 34.34 -22.54
N LYS A 704 11.16 34.58 -21.68
CA LYS A 704 10.68 33.61 -20.68
C LYS A 704 10.20 32.32 -21.35
N THR A 705 9.32 32.43 -22.34
CA THR A 705 8.66 31.28 -22.96
C THR A 705 9.61 30.44 -23.82
N PHE A 706 10.47 31.08 -24.64
CA PHE A 706 11.48 30.37 -25.43
C PHE A 706 12.41 29.55 -24.52
N SER A 707 12.91 30.15 -23.43
CA SER A 707 13.78 29.45 -22.47
C SER A 707 13.10 28.22 -21.84
N LEU A 708 11.77 28.26 -21.64
CA LEU A 708 10.99 27.21 -21.01
C LEU A 708 10.66 26.03 -21.94
N TYR A 709 10.56 26.29 -23.25
CA TYR A 709 10.04 25.32 -24.23
C TYR A 709 11.00 24.95 -25.36
N ILE A 710 12.22 25.50 -25.39
CA ILE A 710 13.27 25.11 -26.35
C ILE A 710 13.57 23.60 -26.33
N ASN A 711 13.33 22.92 -25.21
CA ASN A 711 13.46 21.46 -25.11
C ASN A 711 12.42 20.63 -25.89
N ARG A 712 11.43 21.28 -26.53
CA ARG A 712 10.45 20.62 -27.39
C ARG A 712 10.89 20.55 -28.86
N VAL A 713 11.92 21.31 -29.22
CA VAL A 713 12.49 21.36 -30.56
C VAL A 713 13.06 20.01 -30.96
N ARG A 714 12.95 19.68 -32.25
CA ARG A 714 13.47 18.44 -32.84
C ARG A 714 14.38 18.73 -34.04
N PRO A 715 15.64 18.26 -34.04
CA PRO A 715 16.34 17.60 -32.92
C PRO A 715 16.46 18.48 -31.68
N LEU A 716 16.78 17.86 -30.54
CA LEU A 716 16.97 18.59 -29.29
C LEU A 716 18.18 19.53 -29.42
N PRO A 717 18.05 20.83 -29.10
CA PRO A 717 19.17 21.79 -29.17
C PRO A 717 20.32 21.40 -28.24
N ASP A 718 21.53 21.77 -28.64
CA ASP A 718 22.72 21.60 -27.82
C ASP A 718 22.57 22.36 -26.50
N THR A 719 23.10 21.77 -25.44
CA THR A 719 22.94 22.30 -24.09
C THR A 719 23.53 23.70 -23.95
N ASP A 720 24.61 24.01 -24.68
CA ASP A 720 25.20 25.36 -24.76
C ASP A 720 24.20 26.43 -25.19
N VAL A 721 23.26 26.13 -26.10
CA VAL A 721 22.22 27.08 -26.51
C VAL A 721 21.28 27.40 -25.35
N VAL A 722 20.88 26.38 -24.59
CA VAL A 722 19.98 26.56 -23.45
C VAL A 722 20.69 27.28 -22.29
N LEU A 723 22.00 27.05 -22.12
CA LEU A 723 22.83 27.76 -21.14
C LEU A 723 22.94 29.27 -21.43
N ARG A 724 22.79 29.72 -22.68
CA ARG A 724 22.73 31.17 -22.98
C ARG A 724 21.54 31.87 -22.31
N PHE A 725 20.46 31.14 -22.02
CA PHE A 725 19.31 31.65 -21.24
C PHE A 725 19.52 31.59 -19.72
N ALA A 726 20.56 30.90 -19.25
CA ALA A 726 20.89 30.74 -17.83
C ALA A 726 21.65 31.94 -17.23
N LYS A 727 21.23 33.18 -17.57
CA LYS A 727 21.85 34.42 -17.08
C LYS A 727 20.99 35.11 -16.02
N GLY A 728 21.58 35.37 -14.85
CA GLY A 728 20.99 36.11 -13.73
C GLY A 728 19.53 35.75 -13.40
N LYS A 729 18.59 36.71 -13.45
CA LYS A 729 17.18 36.46 -13.08
C LYS A 729 16.38 35.58 -14.08
N TYR A 730 16.90 35.34 -15.29
CA TYR A 730 16.24 34.49 -16.31
C TYR A 730 16.44 32.98 -16.08
N ILE A 731 17.41 32.62 -15.24
CA ILE A 731 17.78 31.24 -14.90
C ILE A 731 16.57 30.35 -14.58
N LYS A 732 15.65 30.83 -13.74
CA LYS A 732 14.49 30.06 -13.27
C LYS A 732 13.59 29.56 -14.41
N TYR A 733 13.59 30.23 -15.56
CA TYR A 733 12.78 29.86 -16.72
C TYR A 733 13.46 28.79 -17.59
N ALA A 734 14.80 28.76 -17.62
CA ALA A 734 15.58 27.79 -18.41
C ALA A 734 15.74 26.42 -17.72
N VAL A 735 15.52 26.32 -16.40
CA VAL A 735 15.76 25.09 -15.60
C VAL A 735 15.10 23.86 -16.21
N LYS A 736 13.82 23.97 -16.60
CA LYS A 736 13.07 22.85 -17.19
C LYS A 736 13.72 22.35 -18.48
N SER A 737 14.14 23.27 -19.35
CA SER A 737 14.75 22.92 -20.62
C SER A 737 16.13 22.31 -20.43
N LEU A 738 16.93 22.87 -19.52
CA LEU A 738 18.24 22.34 -19.16
C LEU A 738 18.13 20.93 -18.59
N ASN A 739 17.20 20.68 -17.66
CA ASN A 739 16.98 19.33 -17.13
C ASN A 739 16.61 18.33 -18.23
N ALA A 740 15.83 18.77 -19.22
CA ALA A 740 15.44 17.92 -20.34
C ALA A 740 16.60 17.64 -21.32
N THR A 741 17.49 18.60 -21.57
CA THR A 741 18.69 18.39 -22.41
C THR A 741 19.70 17.52 -21.70
N PHE A 742 20.05 17.87 -20.45
CA PHE A 742 21.03 17.14 -19.67
C PHE A 742 20.66 15.67 -19.44
N SER A 743 19.40 15.40 -19.05
CA SER A 743 18.93 14.03 -18.82
C SER A 743 18.96 13.15 -20.08
N ASN A 744 19.11 13.75 -21.26
CA ASN A 744 19.12 13.05 -22.53
C ASN A 744 20.50 12.98 -23.20
N LEU A 745 21.52 13.66 -22.67
CA LEU A 745 22.89 13.61 -23.19
C LEU A 745 23.42 12.18 -23.30
N SER A 746 24.31 11.94 -24.27
CA SER A 746 25.08 10.70 -24.37
C SER A 746 26.09 10.59 -23.21
N HIS A 747 26.76 9.45 -23.05
CA HIS A 747 27.78 9.34 -22.00
C HIS A 747 28.96 10.28 -22.28
N VAL A 748 29.40 10.31 -23.54
CA VAL A 748 30.54 11.12 -24.01
C VAL A 748 30.27 12.61 -23.76
N ASP A 749 29.08 13.10 -24.15
CA ASP A 749 28.76 14.52 -23.97
C ASP A 749 28.69 14.91 -22.48
N ARG A 750 28.24 14.01 -21.60
CA ARG A 750 28.08 14.33 -20.17
C ARG A 750 29.40 14.67 -19.50
N GLU A 751 30.49 13.97 -19.82
CA GLU A 751 31.80 14.21 -19.21
C GLU A 751 32.29 15.64 -19.52
N GLU A 752 32.10 16.08 -20.77
CA GLU A 752 32.40 17.46 -21.18
C GLU A 752 31.57 18.49 -20.38
N TYR A 753 30.27 18.24 -20.27
CA TYR A 753 29.33 19.18 -19.64
C TYR A 753 29.45 19.25 -18.11
N ILE A 754 29.93 18.20 -17.42
CA ILE A 754 30.17 18.24 -15.97
C ILE A 754 31.21 19.31 -15.62
N SER A 755 32.29 19.39 -16.40
CA SER A 755 33.32 20.41 -16.23
C SER A 755 32.80 21.83 -16.49
N LYS A 756 31.90 21.99 -17.47
CA LYS A 756 31.22 23.26 -17.75
C LYS A 756 30.29 23.65 -16.60
N LEU A 757 29.51 22.70 -16.06
CA LEU A 757 28.52 22.91 -15.01
C LEU A 757 29.09 23.39 -13.67
N ALA A 758 30.33 23.03 -13.34
CA ALA A 758 31.04 23.55 -12.18
C ALA A 758 31.21 25.09 -12.23
N LYS A 759 31.20 25.69 -13.43
CA LYS A 759 31.42 27.12 -13.68
C LYS A 759 30.13 27.93 -13.91
N VAL A 760 28.95 27.28 -13.87
CA VAL A 760 27.64 27.91 -14.11
C VAL A 760 27.08 28.51 -12.80
N PRO A 761 26.21 29.55 -12.84
CA PRO A 761 25.57 30.11 -11.65
C PRO A 761 24.95 29.09 -10.67
N LEU A 762 24.96 29.45 -9.38
CA LEU A 762 24.64 28.63 -8.20
C LEU A 762 23.46 27.64 -8.32
N THR A 763 22.38 28.05 -8.97
CA THR A 763 21.16 27.25 -9.14
C THR A 763 21.39 25.99 -9.99
N PHE A 764 22.35 26.04 -10.92
CA PHE A 764 22.71 24.92 -11.79
C PHE A 764 23.83 24.06 -11.25
N GLN A 765 24.70 24.59 -10.39
CA GLN A 765 25.70 23.77 -9.70
C GLN A 765 25.06 22.64 -8.90
N LYS A 766 23.93 22.89 -8.21
CA LYS A 766 23.15 21.82 -7.53
C LYS A 766 22.69 20.70 -8.46
N HIS A 767 22.19 21.07 -9.65
CA HIS A 767 21.76 20.09 -10.65
C HIS A 767 22.97 19.36 -11.26
N GLY A 768 24.06 20.08 -11.52
CA GLY A 768 25.34 19.50 -11.95
C GLY A 768 25.93 18.53 -10.95
N ILE A 769 25.84 18.83 -9.65
CA ILE A 769 26.23 17.96 -8.54
C ILE A 769 25.42 16.65 -8.58
N HIS A 770 24.09 16.75 -8.65
CA HIS A 770 23.22 15.56 -8.70
C HIS A 770 23.51 14.69 -9.94
N MET A 771 23.76 15.33 -11.08
CA MET A 771 24.14 14.62 -12.31
C MET A 771 25.52 13.98 -12.23
N ALA A 772 26.52 14.68 -11.69
CA ALA A 772 27.87 14.16 -11.54
C ALA A 772 27.88 12.86 -10.71
N PHE A 773 27.11 12.78 -9.62
CA PHE A 773 26.97 11.55 -8.83
C PHE A 773 26.31 10.38 -9.57
N THR A 774 25.42 10.69 -10.51
CA THR A 774 24.71 9.65 -11.28
C THR A 774 25.58 9.07 -12.40
N ILE A 775 26.64 9.79 -12.81
CA ILE A 775 27.30 9.58 -14.11
C ILE A 775 28.81 9.33 -13.96
N VAL A 776 29.50 9.97 -13.01
CA VAL A 776 30.96 9.92 -12.88
C VAL A 776 31.40 8.75 -12.00
N GLU A 777 32.47 8.06 -12.41
CA GLU A 777 33.13 7.07 -11.57
C GLU A 777 33.60 7.71 -10.26
N THR A 778 33.39 7.00 -9.14
CA THR A 778 33.66 7.56 -7.80
C THR A 778 35.08 8.10 -7.64
N ASP A 779 36.05 7.50 -8.33
CA ASP A 779 37.46 7.88 -8.25
C ASP A 779 37.74 9.27 -8.87
N LYS A 780 37.01 9.62 -9.94
CA LYS A 780 37.08 10.94 -10.58
C LYS A 780 36.19 11.97 -9.89
N LEU A 781 35.18 11.50 -9.13
CA LEU A 781 34.22 12.35 -8.44
C LEU A 781 34.80 12.99 -7.18
N ILE A 782 35.58 12.24 -6.39
CA ILE A 782 36.10 12.71 -5.08
C ILE A 782 36.90 14.02 -5.18
N PRO A 783 37.90 14.17 -6.08
CA PRO A 783 38.69 15.41 -6.16
C PRO A 783 37.83 16.62 -6.54
N SER A 784 36.90 16.43 -7.48
CA SER A 784 35.98 17.47 -7.93
C SER A 784 35.07 17.95 -6.80
N PHE A 785 34.63 17.04 -5.94
CA PHE A 785 33.69 17.32 -4.86
C PHE A 785 34.37 17.93 -3.62
N LYS A 786 35.60 17.49 -3.29
CA LYS A 786 36.45 18.19 -2.30
C LYS A 786 36.72 19.63 -2.75
N THR A 787 36.98 19.86 -4.04
CA THR A 787 37.17 21.20 -4.61
C THR A 787 35.88 22.04 -4.51
N ILE A 788 34.72 21.49 -4.87
CA ILE A 788 33.44 22.19 -4.71
C ILE A 788 33.18 22.55 -3.25
N TRP A 789 33.41 21.63 -2.30
CA TRP A 789 33.20 21.86 -0.88
C TRP A 789 34.06 22.99 -0.31
N THR A 790 35.34 23.01 -0.65
CA THR A 790 36.33 24.00 -0.18
C THR A 790 36.13 25.37 -0.81
N THR A 791 35.77 25.44 -2.09
CA THR A 791 35.59 26.71 -2.82
C THR A 791 34.20 27.33 -2.65
N ALA A 792 33.18 26.54 -2.33
CA ALA A 792 31.80 27.03 -2.22
C ALA A 792 31.56 27.81 -0.92
N LYS A 793 31.50 29.14 -1.03
CA LYS A 793 31.03 30.03 0.07
C LYS A 793 29.52 29.89 0.38
N ASN A 794 28.76 29.17 -0.45
CA ASN A 794 27.30 29.09 -0.33
C ASN A 794 26.84 27.79 0.38
N ARG A 795 26.23 27.95 1.56
CA ARG A 795 25.63 26.88 2.39
C ARG A 795 24.74 25.91 1.62
N ARG A 796 23.95 26.40 0.65
CA ARG A 796 23.03 25.55 -0.13
C ARG A 796 23.76 24.58 -1.06
N ILE A 797 24.96 24.92 -1.55
CA ILE A 797 25.78 24.02 -2.38
C ILE A 797 26.38 22.94 -1.51
N ARG A 798 27.01 23.33 -0.39
CA ARG A 798 27.55 22.41 0.61
C ARG A 798 26.49 21.41 1.06
N ASN A 799 25.30 21.88 1.44
CA ASN A 799 24.15 21.02 1.73
C ASN A 799 23.81 20.02 0.61
N SER A 800 23.73 20.49 -0.65
CA SER A 800 23.42 19.61 -1.79
C SER A 800 24.49 18.54 -2.02
N VAL A 801 25.77 18.87 -1.85
CA VAL A 801 26.89 17.94 -1.97
C VAL A 801 26.85 16.91 -0.85
N PHE A 802 26.66 17.37 0.39
CA PHE A 802 26.59 16.51 1.58
C PHE A 802 25.47 15.47 1.45
N LEU A 803 24.22 15.91 1.27
CA LEU A 803 23.05 15.03 1.22
C LEU A 803 23.15 14.00 0.10
N THR A 804 23.64 14.41 -1.08
CA THR A 804 23.78 13.49 -2.20
C THR A 804 24.86 12.44 -1.95
N THR A 805 25.96 12.81 -1.27
CA THR A 805 27.03 11.88 -0.88
C THR A 805 26.54 10.87 0.15
N HIS A 806 25.86 11.36 1.18
CA HIS A 806 25.24 10.55 2.22
C HIS A 806 24.26 9.53 1.60
N ASP A 807 23.28 9.99 0.82
CA ASP A 807 22.29 9.11 0.18
C ASP A 807 22.92 8.03 -0.73
N LEU A 808 24.07 8.34 -1.34
CA LEU A 808 24.79 7.40 -2.18
C LEU A 808 25.56 6.36 -1.35
N LEU A 809 26.15 6.77 -0.23
CA LEU A 809 26.80 5.88 0.73
C LEU A 809 25.80 4.84 1.24
N CYS A 810 24.61 5.27 1.67
CA CYS A 810 23.55 4.39 2.18
C CYS A 810 23.05 3.35 1.16
N LYS A 811 23.13 3.65 -0.15
CA LYS A 811 22.65 2.78 -1.23
C LYS A 811 23.74 1.85 -1.79
N GLN A 812 24.97 1.95 -1.30
CA GLN A 812 26.11 1.24 -1.88
C GLN A 812 26.35 -0.12 -1.21
N SER A 813 26.63 -1.14 -2.02
CA SER A 813 26.95 -2.49 -1.54
C SER A 813 28.42 -2.88 -1.71
N LYS A 814 29.17 -2.23 -2.62
CA LYS A 814 30.57 -2.57 -2.87
C LYS A 814 31.49 -1.96 -1.81
N LYS A 815 32.14 -2.80 -0.99
CA LYS A 815 33.08 -2.41 0.10
C LYS A 815 34.08 -1.33 -0.31
N SER A 816 34.78 -1.50 -1.44
CA SER A 816 35.77 -0.52 -1.91
C SER A 816 35.19 0.87 -2.21
N ARG A 817 33.92 0.93 -2.64
CA ARG A 817 33.22 2.17 -2.97
C ARG A 817 32.60 2.82 -1.73
N ILE A 818 32.14 2.02 -0.78
CA ILE A 818 31.70 2.48 0.55
C ILE A 818 32.83 3.24 1.23
N LEU A 819 34.04 2.65 1.29
CA LEU A 819 35.20 3.29 1.94
C LEU A 819 35.57 4.64 1.28
N LYS A 820 35.54 4.71 -0.06
CA LYS A 820 35.84 5.95 -0.80
C LYS A 820 34.78 7.04 -0.60
N LEU A 821 33.50 6.67 -0.57
CA LEU A 821 32.40 7.62 -0.29
C LEU A 821 32.41 8.07 1.17
N TRP A 822 32.78 7.17 2.08
CA TRP A 822 33.00 7.50 3.48
C TRP A 822 34.15 8.49 3.64
N GLU A 823 35.31 8.30 2.99
CA GLU A 823 36.41 9.27 3.03
C GLU A 823 35.97 10.69 2.61
N LEU A 824 35.11 10.79 1.59
CA LEU A 824 34.56 12.06 1.15
C LEU A 824 33.57 12.66 2.16
N LEU A 825 32.66 11.83 2.71
CA LEU A 825 31.67 12.27 3.70
C LEU A 825 32.34 12.67 5.02
N ASP A 826 33.35 11.92 5.43
CA ASP A 826 34.17 12.16 6.61
C ASP A 826 34.86 13.53 6.51
N PHE A 827 35.50 13.80 5.37
CA PHE A 827 36.05 15.12 5.06
C PHE A 827 35.00 16.23 5.16
N PHE A 828 33.76 15.99 4.74
CA PHE A 828 32.70 16.99 4.89
C PHE A 828 32.35 17.23 6.36
N ILE A 829 32.18 16.17 7.15
CA ILE A 829 31.82 16.24 8.57
C ILE A 829 32.88 17.03 9.36
N GLU A 830 34.17 16.76 9.11
CA GLU A 830 35.29 17.50 9.75
C GLU A 830 35.30 18.99 9.45
N ASN A 831 34.68 19.40 8.35
CA ASN A 831 34.68 20.77 7.87
C ASN A 831 33.31 21.46 8.01
N LEU A 832 32.37 20.88 8.76
CA LEU A 832 31.08 21.51 9.06
C LEU A 832 31.22 22.68 10.05
N SER A 833 30.27 23.61 10.01
CA SER A 833 30.16 24.70 10.99
C SER A 833 28.76 24.79 11.58
N ASP A 834 28.62 25.55 12.66
CA ASP A 834 27.36 25.90 13.31
C ASP A 834 26.34 26.61 12.39
N ARG A 835 26.82 27.16 11.27
CA ARG A 835 26.02 27.84 10.25
C ARG A 835 25.52 26.91 9.14
N GLU A 836 25.60 25.59 9.30
CA GLU A 836 25.20 24.60 8.28
C GLU A 836 23.71 24.29 8.23
N ASP A 837 23.21 23.87 7.06
CA ASP A 837 21.77 23.68 6.78
C ASP A 837 21.13 22.67 7.75
N LEU A 838 19.93 22.99 8.26
CA LEU A 838 19.20 22.11 9.20
C LEU A 838 19.01 20.70 8.64
N THR A 839 18.91 20.58 7.31
CA THR A 839 18.80 19.28 6.65
C THR A 839 20.05 18.43 6.76
N ILE A 840 21.26 19.01 6.84
CA ILE A 840 22.49 18.26 7.16
C ILE A 840 22.40 17.71 8.58
N ILE A 841 22.01 18.57 9.54
CA ILE A 841 21.88 18.23 10.97
C ILE A 841 20.90 17.07 11.15
N GLN A 842 19.73 17.14 10.50
CA GLN A 842 18.72 16.07 10.52
C GLN A 842 19.25 14.76 9.94
N LYS A 843 20.01 14.82 8.84
CA LYS A 843 20.53 13.63 8.17
C LYS A 843 21.66 12.97 8.96
N LEU A 844 22.46 13.76 9.68
CA LEU A 844 23.49 13.27 10.57
C LEU A 844 22.96 12.35 11.68
N GLY A 845 21.76 12.59 12.18
CA GLY A 845 21.14 11.76 13.22
C GLY A 845 20.67 10.37 12.77
N GLY A 846 20.67 10.05 11.46
CA GLY A 846 20.14 8.78 10.94
C GLY A 846 21.20 7.67 10.80
N LEU A 847 21.25 6.74 11.75
CA LEU A 847 22.31 5.71 11.79
C LEU A 847 21.99 4.42 11.01
N TYR A 848 20.73 3.97 10.99
CA TYR A 848 20.33 2.70 10.38
C TYR A 848 20.56 2.62 8.87
N GLU A 849 20.62 3.76 8.17
CA GLU A 849 20.85 3.80 6.73
C GLU A 849 22.33 3.63 6.36
N ILE A 850 23.25 3.74 7.32
CA ILE A 850 24.70 3.74 7.08
C ILE A 850 25.23 2.30 6.99
N PRO A 851 26.09 1.96 6.01
CA PRO A 851 26.69 0.64 5.93
C PRO A 851 27.50 0.27 7.18
N GLU A 852 27.28 -0.94 7.71
CA GLU A 852 27.87 -1.47 8.95
C GLU A 852 29.40 -1.27 9.07
N ILE A 853 30.12 -1.35 7.94
CA ILE A 853 31.58 -1.21 7.85
C ILE A 853 32.08 0.16 8.35
N VAL A 854 31.27 1.21 8.21
CA VAL A 854 31.64 2.60 8.58
C VAL A 854 30.73 3.21 9.63
N GLN A 855 29.74 2.46 10.10
CA GLN A 855 28.65 2.93 10.96
C GLN A 855 29.15 3.45 12.32
N SER A 856 30.11 2.78 12.97
CA SER A 856 30.66 3.25 14.25
C SER A 856 31.47 4.54 14.11
N LYS A 857 32.30 4.65 13.07
CA LYS A 857 33.07 5.87 12.76
C LYS A 857 32.14 7.04 12.43
N TYR A 858 31.08 6.78 11.67
CA TYR A 858 30.03 7.75 11.37
C TYR A 858 29.37 8.23 12.66
N CYS A 859 28.92 7.32 13.52
CA CYS A 859 28.27 7.63 14.79
C CYS A 859 29.13 8.56 15.65
N MET A 860 30.39 8.21 15.92
CA MET A 860 31.26 9.04 16.76
C MET A 860 31.49 10.46 16.19
N LYS A 861 31.70 10.59 14.87
CA LYS A 861 31.96 11.89 14.26
C LYS A 861 30.70 12.75 14.14
N ALA A 862 29.58 12.15 13.73
CA ALA A 862 28.29 12.83 13.66
C ALA A 862 27.87 13.31 15.06
N TYR A 863 28.04 12.48 16.10
CA TYR A 863 27.69 12.81 17.48
C TYR A 863 28.49 14.02 17.98
N ARG A 864 29.83 13.98 17.83
CA ARG A 864 30.71 15.08 18.26
C ARG A 864 30.33 16.40 17.59
N PHE A 865 30.01 16.36 16.30
CA PHE A 865 29.52 17.56 15.60
C PHE A 865 28.16 18.02 16.12
N LEU A 866 27.17 17.12 16.21
CA LEU A 866 25.81 17.47 16.66
C LEU A 866 25.81 18.05 18.08
N LYS A 867 26.66 17.52 18.97
CA LYS A 867 26.84 18.02 20.34
C LYS A 867 27.54 19.38 20.41
N SER A 868 28.37 19.72 19.42
CA SER A 868 28.99 21.06 19.32
C SER A 868 28.01 22.17 18.91
N LEU A 869 26.78 21.82 18.50
CA LEU A 869 25.76 22.77 18.06
C LEU A 869 24.97 23.34 19.25
N PRO A 870 24.35 24.54 19.11
CA PRO A 870 23.50 25.10 20.16
C PRO A 870 22.29 24.20 20.53
N ASN A 871 21.88 24.20 21.81
CA ASN A 871 20.91 23.27 22.46
C ASN A 871 19.62 22.93 21.67
N LYS A 872 19.17 23.79 20.75
CA LYS A 872 18.02 23.50 19.86
C LYS A 872 18.20 22.30 18.91
N HIS A 873 19.39 21.70 18.86
CA HIS A 873 19.70 20.54 17.99
C HIS A 873 20.16 19.30 18.76
N GLU A 874 20.16 19.35 20.09
CA GLU A 874 20.64 18.30 20.99
C GLU A 874 19.87 16.98 20.82
N GLY A 875 18.55 17.06 20.60
CA GLY A 875 17.70 15.88 20.38
C GLY A 875 18.08 15.02 19.16
N TYR A 876 18.84 15.54 18.19
CA TYR A 876 19.35 14.72 17.08
C TYR A 876 20.56 13.88 17.47
N ALA A 877 21.41 14.37 18.38
CA ALA A 877 22.53 13.60 18.92
C ALA A 877 21.99 12.46 19.80
N ASP A 878 20.97 12.73 20.61
CA ASP A 878 20.33 11.73 21.46
C ASP A 878 19.71 10.60 20.65
N ASN A 879 18.88 10.92 19.66
CA ASN A 879 18.20 9.93 18.83
C ASN A 879 19.17 8.97 18.13
N MET A 880 20.34 9.46 17.70
CA MET A 880 21.34 8.63 17.01
C MET A 880 21.92 7.54 17.94
N ILE A 881 22.06 7.83 19.22
CA ILE A 881 22.53 6.87 20.22
C ILE A 881 21.39 5.93 20.63
N VAL A 882 20.16 6.44 20.77
CA VAL A 882 18.96 5.62 21.01
C VAL A 882 18.76 4.57 19.91
N ASP A 883 19.07 4.94 18.66
CA ASP A 883 18.97 4.09 17.47
C ASP A 883 20.19 3.17 17.25
N SER A 884 21.17 3.16 18.15
CA SER A 884 22.35 2.29 18.03
C SER A 884 22.06 0.88 18.56
N ASP A 885 22.19 -0.13 17.69
CA ASP A 885 22.07 -1.54 18.08
C ASP A 885 23.31 -2.02 18.86
N GLY A 886 23.23 -3.21 19.48
CA GLY A 886 24.32 -3.77 20.28
C GLY A 886 25.60 -4.04 19.48
N ILE A 887 25.50 -4.25 18.15
CA ILE A 887 26.64 -4.49 17.27
C ILE A 887 27.42 -3.18 17.02
N VAL A 888 26.70 -2.06 16.88
CA VAL A 888 27.33 -0.74 16.75
C VAL A 888 28.03 -0.38 18.05
N VAL A 889 27.38 -0.56 19.20
CA VAL A 889 27.94 -0.21 20.52
C VAL A 889 29.26 -0.91 20.79
N LYS A 890 29.39 -2.19 20.43
CA LYS A 890 30.65 -2.97 20.52
C LYS A 890 31.82 -2.38 19.71
N LYS A 891 31.53 -1.59 18.67
CA LYS A 891 32.53 -1.02 17.75
C LYS A 891 32.78 0.47 18.04
N LEU A 892 32.12 1.04 19.04
CA LEU A 892 32.37 2.41 19.49
C LEU A 892 33.64 2.48 20.35
N ASP A 893 34.24 3.66 20.39
CA ASP A 893 35.36 3.94 21.27
C ASP A 893 34.92 3.94 22.75
N ARG A 894 35.78 3.40 23.62
CA ARG A 894 35.45 3.17 25.03
C ARG A 894 35.15 4.49 25.76
N ASP A 895 36.06 5.44 25.66
CA ASP A 895 35.97 6.73 26.35
C ASP A 895 34.77 7.53 25.85
N PHE A 896 34.40 7.36 24.58
CA PHE A 896 33.20 7.95 23.99
C PHE A 896 31.91 7.46 24.67
N VAL A 897 31.76 6.14 24.87
CA VAL A 897 30.55 5.57 25.48
C VAL A 897 30.48 5.87 26.98
N GLU A 898 31.60 5.75 27.70
CA GLU A 898 31.67 6.08 29.13
C GLU A 898 31.32 7.56 29.36
N GLY A 899 31.90 8.47 28.58
CA GLY A 899 31.61 9.91 28.69
C GLY A 899 30.15 10.27 28.39
N PHE A 900 29.52 9.57 27.43
CA PHE A 900 28.10 9.75 27.12
C PHE A 900 27.19 9.31 28.28
N ILE A 901 27.46 8.12 28.83
CA ILE A 901 26.67 7.57 29.94
C ILE A 901 26.75 8.52 31.13
N LEU A 902 27.94 8.97 31.51
CA LEU A 902 28.15 9.90 32.63
C LEU A 902 27.39 11.22 32.44
N GLU A 903 27.46 11.83 31.26
CA GLU A 903 26.71 13.06 30.95
C GLU A 903 25.19 12.86 30.99
N ALA A 904 24.69 11.73 30.50
CA ALA A 904 23.27 11.43 30.51
C ALA A 904 22.74 11.24 31.94
N ILE A 905 23.59 10.74 32.85
CA ILE A 905 23.28 10.59 34.27
C ILE A 905 23.19 11.94 34.96
N GLU A 906 24.11 12.87 34.68
CA GLU A 906 24.09 14.22 35.25
C GLU A 906 22.82 15.01 34.86
N ASN A 907 22.21 14.71 33.71
CA ASN A 907 21.03 15.39 33.16
C ASN A 907 19.71 14.62 33.35
N TYR A 908 19.56 13.93 34.49
CA TYR A 908 18.61 12.84 34.78
C TYR A 908 17.09 13.12 34.64
N SER A 909 16.64 14.28 34.17
CA SER A 909 15.24 14.72 34.29
C SER A 909 14.30 14.35 33.13
N THR A 910 14.77 13.89 31.95
CA THR A 910 13.88 13.74 30.77
C THR A 910 14.10 12.57 29.80
N LYS A 911 15.15 11.73 29.92
CA LYS A 911 15.55 10.72 28.89
C LYS A 911 15.60 9.27 29.39
N TYR A 912 14.63 8.88 30.22
CA TYR A 912 14.73 7.76 31.17
C TYR A 912 14.94 6.34 30.63
N CYS A 913 14.14 5.86 29.68
CA CYS A 913 14.14 4.43 29.36
C CYS A 913 15.31 3.99 28.44
N PHE A 914 15.87 4.91 27.66
CA PHE A 914 16.80 4.56 26.59
C PHE A 914 18.26 4.45 27.04
N VAL A 915 18.68 5.33 27.96
CA VAL A 915 20.00 5.27 28.59
C VAL A 915 20.16 3.95 29.35
N HIS A 916 19.09 3.47 29.98
CA HIS A 916 19.04 2.19 30.70
C HIS A 916 19.29 0.97 29.79
N GLY A 917 18.73 0.98 28.58
CA GLY A 917 18.98 -0.05 27.57
C GLY A 917 20.42 -0.03 27.06
N LEU A 918 20.97 1.16 26.74
CA LEU A 918 22.37 1.28 26.31
C LEU A 918 23.35 0.89 27.42
N PHE A 919 23.08 1.32 28.65
CA PHE A 919 23.90 1.08 29.83
C PHE A 919 24.02 -0.42 30.13
N SER A 920 22.89 -1.12 30.24
CA SER A 920 22.88 -2.57 30.47
C SER A 920 23.55 -3.33 29.32
N LYS A 921 23.32 -2.93 28.06
CA LYS A 921 24.03 -3.48 26.90
C LYS A 921 25.54 -3.27 26.98
N TYR A 922 26.00 -2.08 27.35
CA TYR A 922 27.44 -1.78 27.48
C TYR A 922 28.11 -2.61 28.58
N LEU A 923 27.43 -2.81 29.72
CA LEU A 923 27.94 -3.64 30.82
C LEU A 923 28.02 -5.13 30.46
N LEU A 924 27.05 -5.63 29.69
CA LEU A 924 26.96 -7.05 29.33
C LEU A 924 27.81 -7.42 28.09
N PHE A 925 27.80 -6.59 27.04
CA PHE A 925 28.47 -6.86 25.76
C PHE A 925 29.99 -6.58 25.76
N THR A 926 30.70 -7.06 26.78
CA THR A 926 32.13 -6.83 26.95
C THR A 926 32.95 -8.04 26.47
N GLN A 927 34.09 -7.80 25.82
CA GLN A 927 34.92 -8.88 25.25
C GLN A 927 35.66 -9.71 26.32
N ASP A 928 35.78 -9.20 27.56
CA ASP A 928 36.55 -9.83 28.63
C ASP A 928 35.88 -9.68 30.01
N LYS A 929 36.18 -10.59 30.95
CA LYS A 929 35.74 -10.58 32.36
C LYS A 929 36.34 -9.43 33.15
N GLU A 930 37.56 -9.00 32.81
CA GLU A 930 38.17 -7.83 33.46
C GLU A 930 37.50 -6.52 33.02
N PHE A 931 37.10 -6.42 31.74
CA PHE A 931 36.40 -5.26 31.21
C PHE A 931 35.00 -5.06 31.85
N GLU A 932 34.27 -6.15 32.11
CA GLU A 932 32.96 -6.11 32.81
C GLU A 932 33.08 -5.47 34.19
N LEU A 933 34.09 -5.86 34.97
CA LEU A 933 34.31 -5.36 36.34
C LEU A 933 34.92 -3.95 36.35
N ASP A 934 35.80 -3.62 35.42
CA ASP A 934 36.34 -2.25 35.28
C ASP A 934 35.22 -1.27 34.89
N SER A 935 34.33 -1.66 33.97
CA SER A 935 33.13 -0.86 33.62
C SER A 935 32.16 -0.73 34.80
N TYR A 936 32.01 -1.78 35.62
CA TYR A 936 31.23 -1.71 36.87
C TYR A 936 31.80 -0.66 37.83
N GLU A 937 33.10 -0.74 38.15
CA GLU A 937 33.74 0.15 39.11
C GLU A 937 33.75 1.61 38.64
N ARG A 938 33.84 1.86 37.32
CA ARG A 938 33.84 3.21 36.73
C ARG A 938 32.44 3.83 36.59
N LEU A 939 31.43 3.05 36.23
CA LEU A 939 30.10 3.57 35.88
C LEU A 939 29.03 3.23 36.91
N VAL A 940 28.96 1.96 37.33
CA VAL A 940 27.86 1.46 38.16
C VAL A 940 28.03 1.88 39.61
N LYS A 941 29.23 1.68 40.16
CA LYS A 941 29.50 1.95 41.58
C LYS A 941 29.29 3.43 41.95
N PRO A 942 29.77 4.43 41.18
CA PRO A 942 29.50 5.83 41.50
C PRO A 942 28.01 6.18 41.50
N MET A 943 27.24 5.62 40.55
CA MET A 943 25.78 5.79 40.51
C MET A 943 25.09 5.15 41.70
N PHE A 944 25.55 3.96 42.09
CA PHE A 944 24.98 3.19 43.18
C PHE A 944 25.01 3.97 44.51
N TYR A 945 26.03 4.80 44.75
CA TYR A 945 26.17 5.59 45.97
C TYR A 945 25.57 7.00 45.91
N ASN A 946 25.09 7.47 44.75
CA ASN A 946 24.40 8.75 44.63
C ASN A 946 22.90 8.61 45.01
N THR A 947 22.45 9.34 46.05
CA THR A 947 21.11 9.19 46.65
C THR A 947 19.97 9.71 45.80
N GLU A 948 20.21 10.67 44.89
CA GLU A 948 19.17 11.25 44.03
C GLU A 948 18.66 10.29 42.95
N TYR A 949 19.46 9.27 42.59
CA TYR A 949 19.18 8.39 41.44
C TYR A 949 18.71 6.98 41.84
N TYR A 950 18.61 6.72 43.14
CA TYR A 950 18.53 5.37 43.69
C TYR A 950 17.29 4.56 43.28
N PRO A 951 16.04 5.06 43.41
CA PRO A 951 14.84 4.25 43.11
C PRO A 951 14.76 3.82 41.64
N ASN A 952 15.27 4.67 40.77
CA ASN A 952 15.20 4.50 39.33
C ASN A 952 16.35 3.66 38.77
N PHE A 953 17.53 3.78 39.37
CA PHE A 953 18.63 2.86 39.15
C PHE A 953 18.26 1.42 39.53
N ILE A 954 17.53 1.23 40.64
CA ILE A 954 17.01 -0.09 41.03
C ILE A 954 16.05 -0.61 39.97
N SER A 955 15.02 0.14 39.58
CA SER A 955 14.10 -0.30 38.53
C SER A 955 14.81 -0.66 37.22
N MET A 956 15.85 0.09 36.83
CA MET A 956 16.69 -0.24 35.68
C MET A 956 17.38 -1.61 35.81
N ILE A 957 18.09 -1.82 36.92
CA ILE A 957 18.86 -3.06 37.15
C ILE A 957 17.96 -4.28 37.19
N PHE A 958 16.73 -4.15 37.71
CA PHE A 958 15.79 -5.27 37.78
C PHE A 958 15.12 -5.57 36.43
N SER A 959 14.84 -4.57 35.60
CA SER A 959 14.10 -4.80 34.34
C SER A 959 14.99 -4.97 33.10
N TYR A 960 16.06 -4.18 32.94
CA TYR A 960 16.83 -4.15 31.69
C TYR A 960 18.07 -5.06 31.70
N LEU A 961 18.73 -5.21 32.85
CA LEU A 961 19.91 -6.07 32.95
C LEU A 961 19.57 -7.55 32.68
N PRO A 962 18.51 -8.13 33.28
CA PRO A 962 18.16 -9.53 33.03
C PRO A 962 17.70 -9.78 31.59
N SER A 963 16.87 -8.87 31.04
CA SER A 963 16.39 -8.98 29.65
C SER A 963 17.53 -8.91 28.64
N ASN A 964 18.43 -7.92 28.73
CA ASN A 964 19.57 -7.82 27.82
C ASN A 964 20.61 -8.93 28.05
N MET A 965 20.70 -9.50 29.25
CA MET A 965 21.56 -10.66 29.52
C MET A 965 21.08 -11.89 28.76
N CYS A 966 19.77 -12.10 28.65
CA CYS A 966 19.22 -13.21 27.88
C CYS A 966 19.63 -13.13 26.40
N ASP A 967 19.53 -11.93 25.81
CA ASP A 967 19.99 -11.66 24.44
C ASP A 967 21.52 -11.87 24.31
N ASP A 968 22.30 -11.38 25.27
CA ASP A 968 23.76 -11.52 25.29
C ASP A 968 24.22 -12.98 25.41
N ILE A 969 23.52 -13.81 26.20
CA ILE A 969 23.84 -15.23 26.33
C ILE A 969 23.65 -15.95 24.99
N VAL A 970 22.57 -15.65 24.25
CA VAL A 970 22.31 -16.24 22.94
C VAL A 970 23.37 -15.80 21.93
N GLU A 971 23.72 -14.52 21.91
CA GLU A 971 24.69 -13.98 20.95
C GLU A 971 26.15 -14.33 21.28
N ASN A 972 26.56 -14.16 22.53
CA ASN A 972 27.95 -14.14 22.97
C ASN A 972 28.29 -15.25 23.97
N LYS A 973 27.33 -16.11 24.32
CA LYS A 973 27.59 -17.41 24.95
C LYS A 973 28.21 -17.30 26.35
N ARG A 974 27.93 -16.21 27.06
CA ARG A 974 28.57 -15.85 28.34
C ARG A 974 27.54 -15.48 29.40
N VAL A 975 27.78 -15.89 30.65
CA VAL A 975 26.93 -15.55 31.80
C VAL A 975 27.69 -14.62 32.78
N PRO A 976 27.15 -13.46 33.14
CA PRO A 976 27.84 -12.42 33.93
C PRO A 976 27.73 -12.64 35.45
N VAL A 977 28.09 -13.84 35.94
CA VAL A 977 27.96 -14.20 37.38
C VAL A 977 28.69 -13.21 38.31
N LYS A 978 29.88 -12.74 37.91
CA LYS A 978 30.69 -11.84 38.75
C LYS A 978 30.05 -10.47 38.94
N LEU A 979 29.50 -9.89 37.87
CA LEU A 979 28.75 -8.63 37.94
C LEU A 979 27.53 -8.73 38.87
N TYR A 980 26.75 -9.80 38.76
CA TYR A 980 25.59 -10.03 39.63
C TYR A 980 25.99 -10.16 41.11
N LYS A 981 27.05 -10.92 41.41
CA LYS A 981 27.58 -11.02 42.79
C LYS A 981 28.01 -9.66 43.35
N ARG A 982 28.70 -8.87 42.54
CA ARG A 982 29.18 -7.56 42.95
C ARG A 982 28.04 -6.58 43.23
N LEU A 983 27.03 -6.55 42.36
CA LEU A 983 25.80 -5.79 42.56
C LEU A 983 25.10 -6.21 43.86
N LEU A 984 25.04 -7.52 44.15
CA LEU A 984 24.42 -8.04 45.36
C LEU A 984 25.17 -7.62 46.64
N GLU A 985 26.50 -7.61 46.62
CA GLU A 985 27.32 -7.10 47.74
C GLU A 985 26.99 -5.64 48.05
N ASP A 986 26.93 -4.79 47.01
CA ASP A 986 26.64 -3.37 47.19
C ASP A 986 25.17 -3.14 47.60
N PHE A 987 24.21 -3.93 47.08
CA PHE A 987 22.83 -3.96 47.56
C PHE A 987 22.72 -4.29 49.04
N LYS A 988 23.47 -5.28 49.53
CA LYS A 988 23.49 -5.64 50.96
C LYS A 988 24.07 -4.55 51.86
N GLN A 989 24.98 -3.74 51.33
CA GLN A 989 25.59 -2.64 52.09
C GLN A 989 24.68 -1.41 52.17
N LYS A 990 23.84 -1.17 51.16
CA LYS A 990 23.06 0.08 51.03
C LYS A 990 21.58 -0.06 51.37
N LEU A 991 20.93 -1.18 51.01
CA LEU A 991 19.51 -1.40 51.28
C LEU A 991 19.29 -1.69 52.77
N VAL A 992 18.24 -1.13 53.36
CA VAL A 992 17.93 -1.27 54.79
C VAL A 992 16.80 -2.28 54.97
N LEU A 993 17.05 -3.36 55.70
CA LEU A 993 16.00 -4.27 56.16
C LEU A 993 15.25 -3.63 57.35
N PRO A 994 13.91 -3.58 57.36
CA PRO A 994 12.97 -4.38 56.54
C PRO A 994 12.38 -3.67 55.30
N GLU A 995 12.64 -2.37 55.08
CA GLU A 995 11.99 -1.55 54.04
C GLU A 995 12.22 -2.10 52.62
N ASP A 996 13.43 -2.59 52.35
CA ASP A 996 13.84 -3.08 51.03
C ASP A 996 13.83 -4.61 50.90
N TYR A 997 13.14 -5.30 51.81
CA TYR A 997 13.21 -6.77 51.93
C TYR A 997 12.90 -7.48 50.61
N VAL A 998 11.84 -7.08 49.90
CA VAL A 998 11.45 -7.69 48.62
C VAL A 998 12.54 -7.53 47.58
N ASP A 999 13.09 -6.33 47.42
CA ASP A 999 14.05 -6.04 46.35
C ASP A 999 15.37 -6.75 46.60
N LEU A 1000 15.88 -6.71 47.83
CA LEU A 1000 17.10 -7.44 48.20
C LEU A 1000 16.94 -8.95 47.98
N LYS A 1001 15.82 -9.55 48.40
CA LYS A 1001 15.56 -10.98 48.23
C LYS A 1001 15.28 -11.38 46.78
N THR A 1002 14.65 -10.51 46.01
CA THR A 1002 14.47 -10.69 44.56
C THR A 1002 15.84 -10.73 43.88
N PHE A 1003 16.73 -9.80 44.18
CA PHE A 1003 18.06 -9.78 43.57
C PHE A 1003 18.94 -10.95 44.03
N GLU A 1004 18.85 -11.37 45.30
CA GLU A 1004 19.49 -12.60 45.78
C GLU A 1004 19.04 -13.82 44.96
N LEU A 1005 17.74 -13.95 44.70
CA LEU A 1005 17.20 -15.06 43.91
C LEU A 1005 17.58 -14.99 42.42
N MET A 1006 17.67 -13.79 41.85
CA MET A 1006 18.21 -13.58 40.50
C MET A 1006 19.68 -13.98 40.40
N CYS A 1007 20.51 -13.63 41.39
CA CYS A 1007 21.93 -14.03 41.42
C CYS A 1007 22.07 -15.56 41.46
N ASP A 1008 21.29 -16.24 42.29
CA ASP A 1008 21.28 -17.70 42.34
C ASP A 1008 20.83 -18.32 41.01
N PHE A 1009 19.84 -17.72 40.33
CA PHE A 1009 19.43 -18.16 38.99
C PHE A 1009 20.58 -18.04 37.98
N VAL A 1010 21.25 -16.89 37.94
CA VAL A 1010 22.39 -16.62 37.04
C VAL A 1010 23.55 -17.58 37.32
N GLU A 1011 23.82 -17.90 38.59
CA GLU A 1011 24.80 -18.92 38.97
C GLU A 1011 24.41 -20.30 38.46
N ILE A 1012 23.17 -20.73 38.68
CA ILE A 1012 22.68 -22.03 38.21
C ILE A 1012 22.77 -22.10 36.68
N LEU A 1013 22.36 -21.04 35.98
CA LEU A 1013 22.45 -20.91 34.54
C LEU A 1013 23.90 -21.13 34.04
N GLN A 1014 24.90 -20.53 34.68
CA GLN A 1014 26.32 -20.71 34.32
C GLN A 1014 26.79 -22.17 34.43
N HIS A 1015 26.23 -22.97 35.35
CA HIS A 1015 26.61 -24.38 35.54
C HIS A 1015 25.97 -25.30 34.51
N HIS A 1016 24.81 -24.92 33.97
CA HIS A 1016 24.04 -25.71 33.00
C HIS A 1016 24.33 -25.36 31.55
N ILE A 1017 24.92 -24.19 31.29
CA ILE A 1017 25.37 -23.81 29.93
C ILE A 1017 26.60 -24.63 29.55
N SER A 1018 26.42 -25.57 28.61
CA SER A 1018 27.47 -26.41 28.04
C SER A 1018 27.79 -26.00 26.60
N PRO A 1019 28.93 -26.44 26.03
CA PRO A 1019 29.28 -26.18 24.63
C PRO A 1019 28.23 -26.60 23.59
N LYS A 1020 27.35 -27.56 23.94
CA LYS A 1020 26.26 -28.03 23.07
C LYS A 1020 25.05 -27.09 23.05
N VAL A 1021 24.83 -26.31 24.11
CA VAL A 1021 23.73 -25.34 24.26
C VAL A 1021 24.03 -24.03 23.50
N TYR A 1022 25.28 -23.81 23.12
CA TYR A 1022 25.72 -22.65 22.34
C TYR A 1022 25.27 -22.62 20.87
N ASN A 1023 24.46 -23.58 20.40
CA ASN A 1023 23.89 -23.54 19.05
C ASN A 1023 22.39 -23.14 19.06
N CYS A 1024 21.85 -22.78 20.21
CA CYS A 1024 20.49 -22.27 20.34
C CYS A 1024 20.37 -20.85 19.76
N ASN A 1025 19.27 -20.58 19.05
CA ASN A 1025 18.98 -19.25 18.50
C ASN A 1025 18.01 -18.45 19.39
N ASP A 1026 17.55 -19.05 20.49
CA ASP A 1026 16.56 -18.50 21.41
C ASP A 1026 16.94 -18.87 22.86
N PHE A 1027 16.67 -17.97 23.80
CA PHE A 1027 16.92 -18.18 25.22
C PHE A 1027 15.99 -19.25 25.81
N ASP A 1028 14.79 -19.41 25.27
CA ASP A 1028 13.84 -20.46 25.70
C ASP A 1028 14.43 -21.87 25.55
N GLU A 1029 15.28 -22.10 24.54
CA GLU A 1029 15.94 -23.40 24.33
C GLU A 1029 17.03 -23.70 25.40
N ILE A 1030 17.53 -22.66 26.09
CA ILE A 1030 18.55 -22.77 27.14
C ILE A 1030 17.93 -23.22 28.48
N LEU A 1031 16.63 -22.95 28.69
CA LEU A 1031 15.88 -23.24 29.91
C LEU A 1031 15.50 -24.73 30.05
N THR A 1032 16.50 -25.60 30.11
CA THR A 1032 16.32 -27.06 30.19
C THR A 1032 15.70 -27.50 31.54
N ILE A 1033 15.06 -28.68 31.53
CA ILE A 1033 14.44 -29.26 32.74
C ILE A 1033 15.44 -29.38 33.92
N PRO A 1034 16.70 -29.86 33.76
CA PRO A 1034 17.67 -29.90 34.85
C PRO A 1034 17.95 -28.53 35.48
N LEU A 1035 18.07 -27.48 34.65
CA LEU A 1035 18.27 -26.11 35.10
C LEU A 1035 17.07 -25.61 35.92
N LEU A 1036 15.85 -25.79 35.40
CA LEU A 1036 14.61 -25.40 36.09
C LEU A 1036 14.42 -26.18 37.40
N THR A 1037 14.89 -27.43 37.46
CA THR A 1037 14.88 -28.27 38.67
C THR A 1037 15.77 -27.68 39.76
N ASP A 1038 17.02 -27.35 39.41
CA ASP A 1038 17.96 -26.78 40.38
C ASP A 1038 17.54 -25.39 40.84
N PHE A 1039 16.93 -24.60 39.95
CA PHE A 1039 16.34 -23.32 40.32
C PHE A 1039 15.13 -23.47 41.26
N GLY A 1040 14.22 -24.42 41.00
CA GLY A 1040 13.11 -24.74 41.91
C GLY A 1040 13.57 -25.13 43.32
N LYS A 1041 14.65 -25.93 43.42
CA LYS A 1041 15.29 -26.26 44.71
C LYS A 1041 15.93 -25.05 45.38
N ALA A 1042 16.51 -24.12 44.62
CA ALA A 1042 17.03 -22.87 45.16
C ALA A 1042 15.91 -21.99 45.74
N CYS A 1043 14.79 -21.85 45.02
CA CYS A 1043 13.61 -21.15 45.51
C CYS A 1043 13.09 -21.74 46.83
N SER A 1044 13.04 -23.08 46.97
CA SER A 1044 12.64 -23.75 48.22
C SER A 1044 13.55 -23.39 49.40
N ARG A 1045 14.88 -23.44 49.21
CA ARG A 1045 15.87 -23.06 50.24
C ARG A 1045 15.74 -21.60 50.66
N HIS A 1046 15.46 -20.70 49.72
CA HIS A 1046 15.23 -19.27 50.03
C HIS A 1046 13.96 -19.06 50.84
N LEU A 1047 12.85 -19.72 50.47
CA LEU A 1047 11.61 -19.64 51.25
C LEU A 1047 11.82 -20.16 52.68
N GLN A 1048 12.52 -21.28 52.86
CA GLN A 1048 12.84 -21.83 54.18
C GLN A 1048 13.62 -20.86 55.08
N ARG A 1049 14.61 -20.16 54.52
CA ARG A 1049 15.38 -19.15 55.26
C ARG A 1049 14.50 -17.97 55.63
N ASN A 1050 13.62 -17.55 54.73
CA ASN A 1050 12.71 -16.43 54.93
C ASN A 1050 11.65 -16.75 56.02
N LEU A 1051 11.13 -17.98 56.03
CA LEU A 1051 10.20 -18.47 57.05
C LEU A 1051 10.78 -18.46 58.47
N LYS A 1052 12.09 -18.69 58.62
CA LYS A 1052 12.78 -18.60 59.92
C LYS A 1052 12.98 -17.17 60.40
N THR A 1053 12.84 -16.18 59.52
CA THR A 1053 13.24 -14.80 59.79
C THR A 1053 12.06 -13.83 59.85
N PHE A 1054 10.92 -14.14 59.21
CA PHE A 1054 9.75 -13.24 59.12
C PHE A 1054 8.39 -13.98 59.13
N ASP A 1055 7.46 -13.52 59.99
CA ASP A 1055 6.14 -14.13 60.24
C ASP A 1055 5.12 -14.01 59.07
N HIS A 1056 5.38 -13.18 58.05
CA HIS A 1056 4.52 -12.99 56.87
C HIS A 1056 5.19 -13.37 55.53
N SER A 1057 6.20 -14.24 55.59
CA SER A 1057 7.13 -14.52 54.49
C SER A 1057 6.52 -15.15 53.23
N ILE A 1058 5.38 -15.86 53.29
CA ILE A 1058 4.75 -16.46 52.10
C ILE A 1058 4.26 -15.40 51.10
N PHE A 1059 3.62 -14.33 51.60
CA PHE A 1059 3.06 -13.26 50.76
C PHE A 1059 4.17 -12.44 50.10
N ALA A 1060 5.23 -12.14 50.85
CA ALA A 1060 6.39 -11.44 50.33
C ALA A 1060 7.15 -12.32 49.30
N PHE A 1061 7.22 -13.63 49.53
CA PHE A 1061 7.93 -14.54 48.63
C PHE A 1061 7.18 -14.81 47.32
N GLU A 1062 5.85 -14.78 47.32
CA GLU A 1062 5.05 -14.73 46.08
C GLU A 1062 5.48 -13.55 45.21
N TYR A 1063 5.56 -12.35 45.79
CA TYR A 1063 5.93 -11.15 45.05
C TYR A 1063 7.40 -11.17 44.59
N ILE A 1064 8.29 -11.76 45.39
CA ILE A 1064 9.69 -12.01 45.00
C ILE A 1064 9.78 -12.92 43.76
N LEU A 1065 9.04 -14.04 43.74
CA LEU A 1065 9.02 -14.96 42.60
C LEU A 1065 8.44 -14.30 41.35
N ASP A 1066 7.33 -13.57 41.49
CA ASP A 1066 6.68 -12.86 40.38
C ASP A 1066 7.63 -11.83 39.75
N LYS A 1067 8.36 -11.04 40.57
CA LYS A 1067 9.38 -10.12 40.07
C LYS A 1067 10.50 -10.84 39.30
N VAL A 1068 10.97 -11.99 39.76
CA VAL A 1068 11.97 -12.79 39.02
C VAL A 1068 11.39 -13.29 37.70
N PHE A 1069 10.14 -13.77 37.68
CA PHE A 1069 9.50 -14.25 36.46
C PHE A 1069 9.18 -13.16 35.44
N ILE A 1070 8.94 -11.94 35.89
CA ILE A 1070 8.78 -10.78 35.00
C ILE A 1070 10.13 -10.35 34.40
N SER A 1071 11.21 -10.52 35.15
CA SER A 1071 12.54 -10.02 34.75
C SER A 1071 13.24 -10.92 33.75
N PHE A 1072 12.99 -12.23 33.80
CA PHE A 1072 13.47 -13.20 32.82
C PHE A 1072 12.33 -13.64 31.90
N PRO A 1073 12.59 -13.99 30.63
CA PRO A 1073 11.54 -14.36 29.67
C PRO A 1073 11.02 -15.80 29.92
N PHE A 1074 10.54 -16.11 31.12
CA PHE A 1074 9.98 -17.42 31.40
C PHE A 1074 8.61 -17.58 30.74
N SER A 1075 8.47 -18.62 29.90
CA SER A 1075 7.16 -19.11 29.50
C SER A 1075 6.37 -19.67 30.70
N LYS A 1076 5.04 -19.77 30.56
CA LYS A 1076 4.19 -20.36 31.61
C LYS A 1076 4.53 -21.83 31.89
N LEU A 1077 4.99 -22.55 30.88
CA LEU A 1077 5.51 -23.91 31.02
C LEU A 1077 6.73 -23.96 31.94
N HIS A 1078 7.66 -22.99 31.82
CA HIS A 1078 8.85 -22.91 32.67
C HIS A 1078 8.46 -22.63 34.13
N GLU A 1079 7.55 -21.68 34.36
CA GLU A 1079 7.03 -21.41 35.72
C GLU A 1079 6.42 -22.66 36.37
N LEU A 1080 5.58 -23.40 35.63
CA LEU A 1080 4.95 -24.63 36.14
C LEU A 1080 6.00 -25.69 36.49
N GLN A 1081 7.04 -25.85 35.67
CA GLN A 1081 8.14 -26.77 36.00
C GLN A 1081 8.82 -26.34 37.31
N ILE A 1082 9.09 -25.05 37.51
CA ILE A 1082 9.67 -24.53 38.75
C ILE A 1082 8.73 -24.79 39.94
N TYR A 1083 7.43 -24.59 39.80
CA TYR A 1083 6.43 -24.90 40.84
C TYR A 1083 6.40 -26.38 41.21
N LYS A 1084 6.49 -27.28 40.21
CA LYS A 1084 6.58 -28.72 40.44
C LYS A 1084 7.81 -29.07 41.29
N TYR A 1085 8.96 -28.51 40.98
CA TYR A 1085 10.20 -28.80 41.71
C TYR A 1085 10.29 -28.11 43.08
N LEU A 1086 9.57 -26.99 43.28
CA LEU A 1086 9.35 -26.42 44.61
C LEU A 1086 8.69 -27.45 45.55
N LEU A 1087 7.68 -28.20 45.05
CA LEU A 1087 6.95 -29.23 45.82
C LEU A 1087 7.73 -30.52 46.09
N CYS A 1088 9.00 -30.63 45.69
CA CYS A 1088 9.81 -31.81 46.00
C CYS A 1088 10.19 -31.91 47.49
N ASP A 1089 10.16 -30.81 48.24
CA ASP A 1089 10.41 -30.80 49.67
C ASP A 1089 9.10 -30.99 50.46
N GLN A 1090 8.80 -32.24 50.81
CA GLN A 1090 7.55 -32.65 51.46
C GLN A 1090 7.45 -32.22 52.93
N GLY A 1091 8.51 -31.64 53.51
CA GLY A 1091 8.57 -31.31 54.94
C GLY A 1091 7.95 -29.96 55.33
N ILE A 1092 7.55 -29.12 54.36
CA ILE A 1092 7.25 -27.71 54.60
C ILE A 1092 5.89 -27.34 54.01
N VAL A 1093 4.91 -27.15 54.89
CA VAL A 1093 3.51 -26.85 54.52
C VAL A 1093 3.40 -25.54 53.73
N GLU A 1094 4.23 -24.56 54.05
CA GLU A 1094 4.23 -23.22 53.49
C GLU A 1094 4.60 -23.18 52.01
N ILE A 1095 5.43 -24.12 51.53
CA ILE A 1095 5.73 -24.28 50.09
C ILE A 1095 4.45 -24.68 49.34
N TYR A 1096 3.68 -25.62 49.90
CA TYR A 1096 2.43 -26.09 49.30
C TYR A 1096 1.37 -24.99 49.28
N LEU A 1097 1.31 -24.16 50.34
CA LEU A 1097 0.45 -22.97 50.39
C LEU A 1097 0.86 -21.90 49.37
N LEU A 1098 2.16 -21.65 49.21
CA LEU A 1098 2.70 -20.73 48.22
C LEU A 1098 2.37 -21.19 46.80
N VAL A 1099 2.70 -22.44 46.45
CA VAL A 1099 2.45 -23.00 45.11
C VAL A 1099 0.97 -22.95 44.79
N HIS A 1100 0.10 -23.36 45.73
CA HIS A 1100 -1.35 -23.26 45.55
C HIS A 1100 -1.84 -21.85 45.16
N ARG A 1101 -1.21 -20.83 45.74
CA ARG A 1101 -1.60 -19.44 45.54
C ARG A 1101 -1.14 -18.90 44.19
N ILE A 1102 0.11 -19.18 43.83
CA ILE A 1102 0.73 -18.69 42.57
C ILE A 1102 0.38 -19.55 41.35
N MET A 1103 -0.22 -20.73 41.57
CA MET A 1103 -0.68 -21.60 40.50
C MET A 1103 -1.70 -20.87 39.61
N PRO A 1104 -1.48 -20.84 38.29
CA PRO A 1104 -2.37 -20.17 37.36
C PRO A 1104 -3.76 -20.81 37.36
N LYS A 1105 -4.80 -19.98 37.22
CA LYS A 1105 -6.20 -20.44 37.20
C LYS A 1105 -6.59 -21.08 35.87
N GLU A 1106 -5.91 -20.74 34.78
CA GLU A 1106 -6.15 -21.28 33.44
C GLU A 1106 -4.82 -21.48 32.69
N LEU A 1107 -4.75 -22.55 31.88
CA LEU A 1107 -3.61 -22.90 31.02
C LEU A 1107 -4.12 -23.22 29.61
N TYR A 1108 -3.31 -22.90 28.59
CA TYR A 1108 -3.74 -22.93 27.19
C TYR A 1108 -3.13 -24.09 26.41
N ARG A 1109 -1.90 -24.50 26.75
CA ARG A 1109 -1.20 -25.58 26.07
C ARG A 1109 -1.38 -26.91 26.80
N GLU A 1110 -1.39 -28.00 26.04
CA GLU A 1110 -1.68 -29.34 26.58
C GLU A 1110 -0.54 -29.86 27.48
N ASP A 1111 0.70 -29.54 27.12
CA ASP A 1111 1.91 -29.81 27.92
C ASP A 1111 1.90 -29.07 29.28
N GLU A 1112 1.44 -27.82 29.30
CA GLU A 1112 1.24 -27.05 30.54
C GLU A 1112 0.22 -27.74 31.47
N LYS A 1113 -0.91 -28.20 30.92
CA LYS A 1113 -1.95 -28.89 31.70
C LYS A 1113 -1.46 -30.19 32.31
N ILE A 1114 -0.65 -30.97 31.59
CA ILE A 1114 -0.08 -32.23 32.09
C ILE A 1114 0.74 -31.97 33.37
N ILE A 1115 1.62 -30.97 33.34
CA ILE A 1115 2.45 -30.61 34.50
C ILE A 1115 1.59 -30.05 35.63
N MET A 1116 0.57 -29.23 35.32
CA MET A 1116 -0.37 -28.74 36.33
C MET A 1116 -1.13 -29.87 37.02
N ASP A 1117 -1.57 -30.90 36.28
CA ASP A 1117 -2.22 -32.08 36.86
C ASP A 1117 -1.26 -32.85 37.79
N GLU A 1118 0.02 -32.95 37.44
CA GLU A 1118 1.04 -33.53 38.32
C GLU A 1118 1.24 -32.71 39.61
N ILE A 1119 1.30 -31.37 39.50
CA ILE A 1119 1.40 -30.46 40.65
C ILE A 1119 0.17 -30.60 41.56
N ILE A 1120 -1.03 -30.64 40.98
CA ILE A 1120 -2.28 -30.85 41.72
C ILE A 1120 -2.27 -32.21 42.43
N ALA A 1121 -1.80 -33.26 41.76
CA ALA A 1121 -1.67 -34.58 42.40
C ALA A 1121 -0.67 -34.55 43.58
N MET A 1122 0.44 -33.81 43.46
CA MET A 1122 1.40 -33.61 44.56
C MET A 1122 0.79 -32.83 45.72
N LEU A 1123 0.00 -31.78 45.45
CA LEU A 1123 -0.73 -31.02 46.46
C LEU A 1123 -1.75 -31.91 47.21
N CYS A 1124 -2.56 -32.68 46.47
CA CYS A 1124 -3.61 -33.53 47.03
C CYS A 1124 -3.08 -34.70 47.87
N ARG A 1125 -1.83 -35.15 47.65
CA ARG A 1125 -1.20 -36.26 48.40
C ARG A 1125 -0.55 -35.81 49.71
N HIS A 1126 -0.44 -34.51 49.97
CA HIS A 1126 0.24 -34.00 51.15
C HIS A 1126 -0.50 -34.36 52.46
N PRO A 1127 0.19 -34.77 53.55
CA PRO A 1127 -0.47 -35.24 54.77
C PRO A 1127 -1.15 -34.15 55.61
N ALA A 1128 -0.67 -32.90 55.51
CA ALA A 1128 -1.16 -31.77 56.32
C ALA A 1128 -2.64 -31.43 56.10
N LYS A 1129 -3.34 -31.08 57.18
CA LYS A 1129 -4.81 -30.88 57.19
C LYS A 1129 -5.22 -29.66 56.37
N GLU A 1130 -4.43 -28.61 56.42
CA GLU A 1130 -4.64 -27.33 55.72
C GLU A 1130 -4.60 -27.51 54.20
N ILE A 1131 -3.63 -28.29 53.71
CA ILE A 1131 -3.49 -28.58 52.27
C ILE A 1131 -4.61 -29.50 51.79
N LYS A 1132 -5.02 -30.49 52.60
CA LYS A 1132 -6.16 -31.37 52.27
C LYS A 1132 -7.46 -30.59 52.15
N MET A 1133 -7.73 -29.63 53.04
CA MET A 1133 -8.90 -28.76 52.95
C MET A 1133 -8.90 -27.93 51.67
N ILE A 1134 -7.74 -27.37 51.32
CA ILE A 1134 -7.55 -26.61 50.08
C ILE A 1134 -7.83 -27.46 48.83
N CYS A 1135 -7.32 -28.70 48.82
CA CYS A 1135 -7.52 -29.62 47.71
C CYS A 1135 -8.98 -30.06 47.58
N GLN A 1136 -9.66 -30.33 48.70
CA GLN A 1136 -11.09 -30.64 48.75
C GLN A 1136 -11.97 -29.50 48.26
N HIS A 1137 -11.60 -28.26 48.56
CA HIS A 1137 -12.38 -27.09 48.18
C HIS A 1137 -12.16 -26.67 46.71
N ARG A 1138 -10.91 -26.73 46.21
CA ARG A 1138 -10.55 -26.18 44.89
C ARG A 1138 -10.45 -27.24 43.79
N TYR A 1139 -10.25 -28.51 44.13
CA TYR A 1139 -10.10 -29.62 43.17
C TYR A 1139 -10.94 -30.86 43.56
N PRO A 1140 -12.26 -30.72 43.79
CA PRO A 1140 -13.12 -31.80 44.31
C PRO A 1140 -13.14 -33.04 43.40
N ASP A 1141 -13.07 -32.85 42.09
CA ASP A 1141 -13.18 -33.93 41.09
C ASP A 1141 -11.97 -34.87 41.07
N LYS A 1142 -10.81 -34.45 41.59
CA LYS A 1142 -9.56 -35.23 41.60
C LYS A 1142 -9.42 -36.11 42.85
N ILE A 1143 -10.30 -35.98 43.84
CA ILE A 1143 -10.31 -36.76 45.10
C ILE A 1143 -11.23 -37.99 45.00
N GLN A 1144 -12.12 -38.07 43.99
CA GLN A 1144 -13.09 -39.16 43.82
C GLN A 1144 -12.60 -40.35 42.97
N ALA A 1145 -11.35 -40.40 42.53
CA ALA A 1145 -10.78 -41.62 41.94
C ALA A 1145 -10.44 -42.63 43.06
N LYS A 1146 -11.32 -43.62 43.26
CA LYS A 1146 -11.23 -44.67 44.29
C LYS A 1146 -9.94 -45.51 44.24
N PRO A 1147 -9.54 -46.09 45.39
CA PRO A 1147 -8.59 -47.20 45.47
C PRO A 1147 -9.29 -48.53 45.19
N GLU A 1148 -8.88 -49.25 44.14
CA GLU A 1148 -9.17 -50.67 43.96
C GLU A 1148 -7.87 -51.40 43.59
N THR A 1149 -7.18 -51.92 44.62
CA THR A 1149 -6.53 -53.23 44.78
C THR A 1149 -5.31 -53.12 45.70
N ILE A 1150 -5.34 -53.94 46.75
CA ILE A 1150 -4.19 -54.34 47.59
C ILE A 1150 -3.33 -55.30 46.77
#